data_AF-A0A928DHK6-F1
#
_entry.id   AF-A0A928DHK6-F1
#
_cell.length_a   1.000
_cell.length_b   1.000
_cell.length_c   1.000
_cell.angle_alpha   90.00
_cell.angle_beta   90.00
_cell.angle_gamma   90.00
#
_symmetry.space_group_name_H-M   'P 1'
#
loop_
_entity.id
_entity.type
_entity.pdbx_description
1 polymer ?
#
loop_
_entity_poly.entity_id
_entity_poly.type
_entity_poly.pdbx_seq_one_letter_code
_entity_poly.pdbx_strand_id
1 'polypeptide(L)'
;MLNSDYYIKMLQNFLPFAKQEIRFTDKKLAYYGTGEAAHWAIQSNFNVAGGLAVFSELTENPALAKETRDLALKLFRCNLYTHKTGTLNNSCGAQWGGSWISILGLERMVAGQLVLESLLTKKDQAAFRKLRIFESDWLLENYETVADIDGLSGKNKPESNYWNASFLFKTAMDYPDSPKRDLYLEKAYSLFLNSISVPSDANSNKKFCGKTLKKWHVGANFTENYSLDHHGYMNIGYSIITLSHAAYLHFYCKARGWEMPEEAKHHVEDLWNVVRHFIFPDGRLLRIGGDTRARYCYCQMYLLPILLMMQDWNKEKVNAELEFGMSELLREEQSFNDNGSFFGKRLDDMVWQSRYYYTRLESDPFAVLAFAAYVRNRWKMLQPPAKHSRQIDIQWSDDFHAADMIRSGKTVRSVVRRAGEGPTILAHPLNDSAIAEWGGNGHAQYEGHFIAQDFPKQMFHKTVPGGFINSGSVDYIEAAPWGEGEGSYKIINSQAACAALPDGKSMIVLERSTVLKEHSLVSLRSIGWRVPNDLFNGEKRIFYGENFTREFQKLSGEGLVDTKSRWLNIDNKITLVLGYGADSLKIYAPEKKLIWLKYSRKMRSLYVNEVCGTAENTPQIRRMPGDILADTGYAVIAESSAEEGKLYSVRQLKTEGLVRAVEFSAPDGRCWLFAANFGTDTAVFRKLKLAAGECVLKETNI
;
A
#
# COMPACT_ATOMS: atom_id res chain seq x y z
N MET A 1 -1.10 -21.63 -19.26
CA MET A 1 -1.23 -20.34 -19.98
C MET A 1 -2.15 -19.45 -19.18
N LEU A 2 -1.92 -18.14 -19.18
CA LEU A 2 -2.78 -17.19 -18.49
C LEU A 2 -3.97 -16.85 -19.40
N ASN A 3 -5.14 -17.41 -19.10
CA ASN A 3 -6.37 -17.27 -19.88
C ASN A 3 -7.57 -16.98 -18.97
N SER A 4 -8.78 -16.91 -19.54
CA SER A 4 -10.00 -16.70 -18.76
C SER A 4 -10.22 -17.79 -17.72
N ASP A 5 -10.07 -19.07 -18.10
CA ASP A 5 -10.35 -20.23 -17.24
C ASP A 5 -9.50 -20.25 -15.96
N TYR A 6 -8.26 -19.80 -16.06
CA TYR A 6 -7.37 -19.63 -14.91
C TYR A 6 -8.02 -18.77 -13.81
N TYR A 7 -8.68 -17.67 -14.19
CA TYR A 7 -9.40 -16.80 -13.27
C TYR A 7 -10.75 -17.37 -12.84
N ILE A 8 -11.50 -17.99 -13.76
CA ILE A 8 -12.81 -18.62 -13.49
C ILE A 8 -12.69 -19.64 -12.35
N LYS A 9 -11.59 -20.40 -12.29
CA LYS A 9 -11.38 -21.37 -11.21
C LYS A 9 -11.34 -20.72 -9.82
N MET A 10 -10.65 -19.58 -9.67
CA MET A 10 -10.62 -18.85 -8.39
C MET A 10 -11.99 -18.24 -8.05
N LEU A 11 -12.72 -17.74 -9.06
CA LEU A 11 -14.10 -17.25 -8.87
C LEU A 11 -15.04 -18.38 -8.42
N GLN A 12 -14.92 -19.57 -9.02
CA GLN A 12 -15.69 -20.74 -8.64
C GLN A 12 -15.41 -21.17 -7.19
N ASN A 13 -14.13 -21.17 -6.80
CA ASN A 13 -13.71 -21.50 -5.44
C ASN A 13 -14.30 -20.54 -4.41
N PHE A 14 -14.55 -19.27 -4.76
CA PHE A 14 -15.14 -18.28 -3.84
C PHE A 14 -16.64 -18.48 -3.58
N LEU A 15 -17.35 -19.21 -4.46
CA LEU A 15 -18.82 -19.34 -4.38
C LEU A 15 -19.34 -19.90 -3.05
N PRO A 16 -18.73 -20.94 -2.43
CA PRO A 16 -19.19 -21.46 -1.14
C PRO A 16 -19.16 -20.39 -0.04
N PHE A 17 -18.07 -19.63 0.06
CA PHE A 17 -17.97 -18.51 0.99
C PHE A 17 -18.98 -17.40 0.65
N ALA A 18 -19.09 -17.00 -0.62
CA ALA A 18 -20.06 -15.97 -1.03
C ALA A 18 -21.50 -16.34 -0.62
N LYS A 19 -21.89 -17.61 -0.79
CA LYS A 19 -23.22 -18.10 -0.38
C LYS A 19 -23.47 -17.99 1.13
N GLN A 20 -22.44 -18.11 1.97
CA GLN A 20 -22.55 -17.93 3.43
C GLN A 20 -22.78 -16.45 3.80
N GLU A 21 -22.24 -15.52 3.02
CA GLU A 21 -22.36 -14.08 3.27
C GLU A 21 -23.56 -13.43 2.57
N ILE A 22 -24.24 -14.14 1.66
CA ILE A 22 -25.42 -13.62 0.96
C ILE A 22 -26.69 -13.93 1.74
N ARG A 23 -27.47 -12.89 1.99
CA ARG A 23 -28.75 -12.95 2.71
C ARG A 23 -29.88 -12.54 1.79
N PHE A 24 -31.05 -13.13 2.01
CA PHE A 24 -32.26 -12.83 1.25
C PHE A 24 -33.21 -11.94 2.04
N THR A 25 -33.88 -11.06 1.32
CA THR A 25 -34.96 -10.22 1.84
C THR A 25 -36.32 -10.86 1.58
N ASP A 26 -37.35 -10.43 2.31
CA ASP A 26 -38.75 -10.88 2.10
C ASP A 26 -39.27 -10.59 0.68
N LYS A 27 -38.66 -9.62 -0.01
CA LYS A 27 -38.99 -9.23 -1.39
C LYS A 27 -38.24 -10.05 -2.45
N LYS A 28 -37.66 -11.20 -2.08
CA LYS A 28 -36.85 -12.08 -2.95
C LYS A 28 -35.62 -11.40 -3.57
N LEU A 29 -35.18 -10.26 -3.04
CA LEU A 29 -33.88 -9.64 -3.33
C LEU A 29 -32.80 -10.25 -2.41
N ALA A 30 -31.54 -10.04 -2.76
CA ALA A 30 -30.40 -10.52 -1.97
C ALA A 30 -29.41 -9.38 -1.70
N TYR A 31 -28.68 -9.45 -0.60
CA TYR A 31 -27.53 -8.57 -0.32
C TYR A 31 -26.35 -9.36 0.23
N TYR A 32 -25.14 -8.89 -0.02
CA TYR A 32 -23.89 -9.46 0.49
C TYR A 32 -23.42 -8.74 1.76
N GLY A 33 -22.96 -9.50 2.77
CA GLY A 33 -22.43 -8.96 4.02
C GLY A 33 -23.52 -8.37 4.92
N THR A 34 -23.33 -7.14 5.40
CA THR A 34 -24.27 -6.51 6.35
C THR A 34 -25.51 -5.94 5.66
N GLY A 35 -25.43 -5.59 4.37
CA GLY A 35 -26.56 -5.05 3.61
C GLY A 35 -26.97 -3.62 3.97
N GLU A 36 -26.13 -2.88 4.68
CA GLU A 36 -26.42 -1.55 5.22
C GLU A 36 -26.20 -0.42 4.20
N ALA A 37 -26.60 0.81 4.54
CA ALA A 37 -26.45 2.01 3.68
C ALA A 37 -25.02 2.49 3.49
N ALA A 38 -24.14 2.08 4.41
CA ALA A 38 -22.78 2.58 4.48
C ALA A 38 -21.98 2.18 3.23
N HIS A 39 -21.08 3.06 2.80
CA HIS A 39 -20.43 2.97 1.49
C HIS A 39 -19.79 1.60 1.21
N TRP A 40 -19.11 0.99 2.18
CA TRP A 40 -18.42 -0.29 1.92
C TRP A 40 -19.39 -1.46 1.77
N ALA A 41 -20.55 -1.46 2.42
CA ALA A 41 -21.55 -2.52 2.25
C ALA A 41 -22.13 -2.48 0.83
N ILE A 42 -22.50 -1.28 0.36
CA ILE A 42 -23.01 -1.08 -1.00
C ILE A 42 -21.97 -1.48 -2.05
N GLN A 43 -20.71 -1.06 -1.86
CA GLN A 43 -19.61 -1.38 -2.77
C GLN A 43 -19.34 -2.89 -2.82
N SER A 44 -19.29 -3.56 -1.66
CA SER A 44 -19.08 -5.01 -1.60
C SER A 44 -20.20 -5.77 -2.30
N ASN A 45 -21.44 -5.29 -2.15
CA ASN A 45 -22.58 -5.87 -2.85
C ASN A 45 -22.46 -5.69 -4.38
N PHE A 46 -22.01 -4.53 -4.87
CA PHE A 46 -21.74 -4.32 -6.30
C PHE A 46 -20.58 -5.19 -6.81
N ASN A 47 -19.50 -5.29 -6.05
CA ASN A 47 -18.35 -6.16 -6.37
C ASN A 47 -18.81 -7.61 -6.58
N VAL A 48 -19.59 -8.16 -5.64
CA VAL A 48 -20.10 -9.54 -5.72
C VAL A 48 -21.15 -9.70 -6.82
N ALA A 49 -22.06 -8.73 -6.99
CA ALA A 49 -23.02 -8.75 -8.09
C ALA A 49 -22.32 -8.79 -9.46
N GLY A 50 -21.30 -7.96 -9.65
CA GLY A 50 -20.54 -7.90 -10.89
C GLY A 50 -19.70 -9.15 -11.14
N GLY A 51 -19.02 -9.65 -10.11
CA GLY A 51 -18.23 -10.87 -10.23
C GLY A 51 -19.07 -12.11 -10.56
N LEU A 52 -20.25 -12.24 -9.94
CA LEU A 52 -21.19 -13.32 -10.25
C LEU A 52 -21.77 -13.19 -11.66
N ALA A 53 -22.05 -11.97 -12.13
CA ALA A 53 -22.52 -11.75 -13.49
C ALA A 53 -21.49 -12.26 -14.52
N VAL A 54 -20.23 -11.84 -14.39
CA VAL A 54 -19.14 -12.30 -15.27
C VAL A 54 -18.96 -13.82 -15.16
N PHE A 55 -18.90 -14.38 -13.95
CA PHE A 55 -18.78 -15.83 -13.77
C PHE A 55 -19.92 -16.58 -14.49
N SER A 56 -21.14 -16.07 -14.41
CA SER A 56 -22.31 -16.68 -15.05
C SER A 56 -22.31 -16.67 -16.58
N GLU A 57 -21.57 -15.73 -17.18
CA GLU A 57 -21.38 -15.65 -18.64
C GLU A 57 -20.28 -16.62 -19.10
N LEU A 58 -19.23 -16.78 -18.29
CA LEU A 58 -18.01 -17.47 -18.71
C LEU A 58 -17.92 -18.93 -18.26
N THR A 59 -18.68 -19.35 -17.24
CA THR A 59 -18.65 -20.74 -16.77
C THR A 59 -19.29 -21.70 -17.78
N GLU A 60 -18.64 -22.84 -18.03
CA GLU A 60 -19.17 -23.89 -18.91
C GLU A 60 -20.28 -24.73 -18.23
N ASN A 61 -20.49 -24.59 -16.92
CA ASN A 61 -21.52 -25.33 -16.18
C ASN A 61 -22.88 -24.60 -16.26
N PRO A 62 -23.89 -25.12 -16.98
CA PRO A 62 -25.14 -24.39 -17.20
C PRO A 62 -25.97 -24.19 -15.91
N ALA A 63 -25.87 -25.12 -14.95
CA ALA A 63 -26.59 -25.02 -13.69
C ALA A 63 -26.00 -23.91 -12.80
N LEU A 64 -24.66 -23.87 -12.69
CA LEU A 64 -23.97 -22.80 -11.97
C LEU A 64 -24.15 -21.45 -12.67
N ALA A 65 -24.11 -21.41 -14.01
CA ALA A 65 -24.38 -20.20 -14.78
C ALA A 65 -25.76 -19.63 -14.44
N LYS A 66 -26.81 -20.48 -14.44
CA LYS A 66 -28.17 -20.06 -14.08
C LYS A 66 -28.27 -19.55 -12.64
N GLU A 67 -27.70 -20.29 -11.68
CA GLU A 67 -27.73 -19.94 -10.26
C GLU A 67 -27.05 -18.59 -10.01
N THR A 68 -25.82 -18.43 -10.48
CA THR A 68 -25.02 -17.22 -10.24
C THR A 68 -25.57 -16.01 -10.97
N ARG A 69 -26.17 -16.20 -12.16
CA ARG A 69 -26.90 -15.13 -12.88
C ARG A 69 -28.10 -14.61 -12.09
N ASP A 70 -28.92 -15.51 -11.57
CA ASP A 70 -30.09 -15.13 -10.76
C ASP A 70 -29.66 -14.38 -9.50
N LEU A 71 -28.59 -14.84 -8.85
CA LEU A 71 -28.02 -14.20 -7.67
C LEU A 71 -27.44 -12.81 -8.00
N ALA A 72 -26.69 -12.67 -9.09
CA ALA A 72 -26.15 -11.39 -9.56
C ALA A 72 -27.26 -10.36 -9.77
N LEU A 73 -28.35 -10.75 -10.44
CA LEU A 73 -29.52 -9.88 -10.67
C LEU A 73 -30.19 -9.48 -9.36
N LYS A 74 -30.34 -10.39 -8.40
CA LYS A 74 -30.93 -10.09 -7.08
C LYS A 74 -30.09 -9.10 -6.29
N LEU A 75 -28.77 -9.28 -6.26
CA LEU A 75 -27.83 -8.38 -5.59
C LEU A 75 -27.83 -6.99 -6.24
N PHE A 76 -27.73 -6.93 -7.57
CA PHE A 76 -27.76 -5.67 -8.31
C PHE A 76 -29.08 -4.92 -8.10
N ARG A 77 -30.21 -5.61 -8.22
CA ARG A 77 -31.54 -5.04 -7.96
C ARG A 77 -31.71 -4.56 -6.52
N CYS A 78 -31.12 -5.25 -5.54
CA CYS A 78 -31.14 -4.78 -4.16
C CYS A 78 -30.51 -3.38 -4.05
N ASN A 79 -29.32 -3.18 -4.62
CA ASN A 79 -28.70 -1.86 -4.64
C ASN A 79 -29.53 -0.83 -5.43
N LEU A 80 -30.11 -1.18 -6.58
CA LEU A 80 -30.98 -0.26 -7.34
C LEU A 80 -32.18 0.20 -6.53
N TYR A 81 -32.85 -0.72 -5.83
CA TYR A 81 -34.08 -0.42 -5.11
C TYR A 81 -33.87 0.22 -3.75
N THR A 82 -32.70 0.03 -3.12
CA THR A 82 -32.32 0.68 -1.85
C THR A 82 -31.57 1.99 -2.02
N HIS A 83 -31.26 2.37 -3.26
CA HIS A 83 -30.74 3.70 -3.58
C HIS A 83 -31.83 4.78 -3.36
N LYS A 84 -31.45 6.04 -3.14
CA LYS A 84 -32.36 7.19 -2.98
C LYS A 84 -33.36 7.37 -4.13
N THR A 85 -33.06 6.87 -5.33
CA THR A 85 -33.99 6.89 -6.46
C THR A 85 -34.98 5.73 -6.48
N GLY A 86 -34.75 4.72 -5.63
CA GLY A 86 -35.54 3.51 -5.46
C GLY A 86 -36.66 3.68 -4.44
N THR A 87 -37.22 2.56 -3.98
CA THR A 87 -38.44 2.51 -3.16
C THR A 87 -38.31 1.68 -1.89
N LEU A 88 -37.14 1.10 -1.63
CA LEU A 88 -36.87 0.24 -0.50
C LEU A 88 -35.82 0.85 0.43
N ASN A 89 -35.86 0.43 1.68
CA ASN A 89 -34.77 0.64 2.62
C ASN A 89 -33.86 -0.60 2.64
N ASN A 90 -32.61 -0.37 2.99
CA ASN A 90 -31.61 -1.41 3.25
C ASN A 90 -31.79 -2.05 4.64
N SER A 91 -30.85 -2.91 5.05
CA SER A 91 -30.96 -3.66 6.31
C SER A 91 -30.93 -2.78 7.57
N CYS A 92 -30.39 -1.56 7.49
CA CYS A 92 -30.39 -0.60 8.60
C CYS A 92 -31.51 0.45 8.50
N GLY A 93 -32.51 0.24 7.64
CA GLY A 93 -33.68 1.11 7.54
C GLY A 93 -33.47 2.42 6.77
N ALA A 94 -32.33 2.58 6.08
CA ALA A 94 -32.00 3.79 5.32
C ALA A 94 -31.97 3.54 3.80
N GLN A 95 -31.77 4.60 3.01
CA GLN A 95 -31.42 4.54 1.59
C GLN A 95 -29.99 5.05 1.39
N TRP A 96 -29.31 4.57 0.34
CA TRP A 96 -27.94 4.98 0.02
C TRP A 96 -27.89 5.89 -1.22
N GLY A 97 -26.78 6.62 -1.40
CA GLY A 97 -26.51 7.42 -2.60
C GLY A 97 -26.33 8.91 -2.34
N GLY A 98 -25.79 9.63 -3.32
CA GLY A 98 -25.53 11.07 -3.26
C GLY A 98 -24.39 11.42 -2.30
N SER A 99 -23.19 10.98 -2.65
CA SER A 99 -21.94 11.25 -1.92
C SER A 99 -20.73 11.15 -2.87
N TRP A 100 -19.56 11.62 -2.45
CA TRP A 100 -18.35 11.56 -3.28
C TRP A 100 -17.86 10.14 -3.61
N ILE A 101 -18.34 9.12 -2.89
CA ILE A 101 -17.88 7.72 -2.97
C ILE A 101 -19.02 6.72 -3.24
N SER A 102 -20.27 7.17 -3.39
CA SER A 102 -21.43 6.28 -3.63
C SER A 102 -21.27 5.47 -4.92
N ILE A 103 -20.65 6.06 -5.94
CA ILE A 103 -20.48 5.46 -7.26
C ILE A 103 -19.30 4.49 -7.36
N LEU A 104 -18.42 4.41 -6.35
CA LEU A 104 -17.18 3.65 -6.43
C LEU A 104 -17.41 2.15 -6.70
N GLY A 105 -18.48 1.58 -6.15
CA GLY A 105 -18.84 0.18 -6.38
C GLY A 105 -19.22 -0.09 -7.83
N LEU A 106 -19.95 0.85 -8.46
CA LEU A 106 -20.27 0.80 -9.88
C LEU A 106 -18.99 0.87 -10.72
N GLU A 107 -18.10 1.82 -10.43
CA GLU A 107 -16.82 1.96 -11.16
C GLU A 107 -15.95 0.70 -11.12
N ARG A 108 -16.00 -0.07 -10.03
CA ARG A 108 -15.21 -1.30 -9.87
C ARG A 108 -15.84 -2.52 -10.53
N MET A 109 -17.17 -2.58 -10.60
CA MET A 109 -17.89 -3.68 -11.23
C MET A 109 -18.08 -3.50 -12.75
N VAL A 110 -17.24 -2.71 -13.43
CA VAL A 110 -17.39 -2.37 -14.86
C VAL A 110 -17.61 -3.58 -15.78
N ALA A 111 -16.83 -4.66 -15.62
CA ALA A 111 -17.05 -5.89 -16.39
C ALA A 111 -18.44 -6.49 -16.12
N GLY A 112 -18.85 -6.51 -14.84
CA GLY A 112 -20.18 -6.95 -14.44
C GLY A 112 -21.30 -6.08 -15.02
N GLN A 113 -21.12 -4.76 -15.14
CA GLN A 113 -22.10 -3.89 -15.80
C GLN A 113 -22.30 -4.28 -17.26
N LEU A 114 -21.21 -4.45 -18.01
CA LEU A 114 -21.24 -4.82 -19.43
C LEU A 114 -21.96 -6.16 -19.66
N VAL A 115 -21.81 -7.12 -18.75
CA VAL A 115 -22.54 -8.39 -18.80
C VAL A 115 -24.01 -8.22 -18.42
N LEU A 116 -24.28 -7.52 -17.30
CA LEU A 116 -25.63 -7.33 -16.78
C LEU A 116 -26.54 -6.59 -17.74
N GLU A 117 -26.04 -5.64 -18.52
CA GLU A 117 -26.82 -4.82 -19.47
C GLU A 117 -27.77 -5.64 -20.35
N SER A 118 -27.29 -6.79 -20.86
CA SER A 118 -28.07 -7.72 -21.69
C SER A 118 -29.13 -8.53 -20.92
N LEU A 119 -29.00 -8.59 -19.59
CA LEU A 119 -29.83 -9.36 -18.67
C LEU A 119 -30.87 -8.50 -17.94
N LEU A 120 -30.72 -7.17 -17.99
CA LEU A 120 -31.62 -6.23 -17.33
C LEU A 120 -32.97 -6.14 -18.06
N THR A 121 -34.05 -6.18 -17.30
CA THR A 121 -35.39 -5.87 -17.84
C THR A 121 -35.50 -4.38 -18.17
N LYS A 122 -36.50 -3.97 -18.96
CA LYS A 122 -36.76 -2.53 -19.21
C LYS A 122 -36.93 -1.73 -17.92
N LYS A 123 -37.54 -2.33 -16.89
CA LYS A 123 -37.69 -1.71 -15.56
C LYS A 123 -36.34 -1.54 -14.87
N ASP A 124 -35.47 -2.54 -14.93
CA ASP A 124 -34.12 -2.47 -14.35
C ASP A 124 -33.27 -1.43 -15.09
N GLN A 125 -33.33 -1.39 -16.43
CA GLN A 125 -32.63 -0.40 -17.26
C GLN A 125 -33.07 1.04 -16.93
N ALA A 126 -34.38 1.27 -16.79
CA ALA A 126 -34.92 2.57 -16.39
C ALA A 126 -34.49 2.97 -14.96
N ALA A 127 -34.51 2.01 -14.01
CA ALA A 127 -34.05 2.25 -12.65
C ALA A 127 -32.54 2.56 -12.60
N PHE A 128 -31.74 1.84 -13.36
CA PHE A 128 -30.30 2.06 -13.43
C PHE A 128 -29.94 3.40 -14.08
N ARG A 129 -30.63 3.78 -15.17
CA ARG A 129 -30.52 5.11 -15.76
C ARG A 129 -30.85 6.20 -14.75
N LYS A 130 -31.97 6.07 -14.02
CA LYS A 130 -32.36 7.03 -12.97
C LYS A 130 -31.29 7.17 -11.90
N LEU A 131 -30.70 6.06 -11.45
CA LEU A 131 -29.60 6.07 -10.49
C LEU A 131 -28.37 6.82 -11.05
N ARG A 132 -27.95 6.51 -12.28
CA ARG A 132 -26.74 7.12 -12.87
C ARG A 132 -26.88 8.62 -13.10
N ILE A 133 -28.05 9.06 -13.57
CA ILE A 133 -28.36 10.48 -13.72
C ILE A 133 -28.37 11.17 -12.34
N PHE A 134 -29.01 10.57 -11.33
CA PHE A 134 -29.03 11.14 -9.98
C PHE A 134 -27.63 11.32 -9.38
N GLU A 135 -26.78 10.30 -9.46
CA GLU A 135 -25.42 10.38 -8.93
C GLU A 135 -24.56 11.38 -9.74
N SER A 136 -24.76 11.46 -11.06
CA SER A 136 -24.06 12.43 -11.92
C SER A 136 -24.50 13.86 -11.66
N ASP A 137 -25.79 14.09 -11.42
CA ASP A 137 -26.34 15.36 -10.98
C ASP A 137 -25.78 15.77 -9.63
N TRP A 138 -25.73 14.83 -8.68
CA TRP A 138 -25.15 15.09 -7.36
C TRP A 138 -23.67 15.49 -7.48
N LEU A 139 -22.88 14.77 -8.29
CA LEU A 139 -21.47 15.11 -8.53
C LEU A 139 -21.31 16.48 -9.20
N LEU A 140 -22.16 16.79 -10.19
CA LEU A 140 -22.13 18.08 -10.87
C LEU A 140 -22.42 19.25 -9.91
N GLU A 141 -23.39 19.06 -9.01
CA GLU A 141 -23.91 20.13 -8.14
C GLU A 141 -23.18 20.23 -6.80
N ASN A 142 -22.59 19.15 -6.29
CA ASN A 142 -22.09 19.06 -4.91
C ASN A 142 -20.63 18.62 -4.78
N TYR A 143 -19.99 18.12 -5.85
CA TYR A 143 -18.60 17.65 -5.79
C TYR A 143 -17.63 18.66 -6.39
N GLU A 144 -16.83 19.31 -5.57
CA GLU A 144 -15.80 20.25 -5.99
C GLU A 144 -14.57 19.52 -6.57
N THR A 145 -14.00 20.06 -7.66
CA THR A 145 -12.71 19.59 -8.17
C THR A 145 -11.63 20.21 -7.29
N VAL A 146 -10.92 19.40 -6.52
CA VAL A 146 -9.84 19.86 -5.62
C VAL A 146 -8.57 19.04 -5.85
N ALA A 147 -7.43 19.67 -5.60
CA ALA A 147 -6.13 19.02 -5.60
C ALA A 147 -5.21 19.81 -4.65
N ASP A 148 -4.44 19.10 -3.84
CA ASP A 148 -3.41 19.65 -2.98
C ASP A 148 -2.36 18.57 -2.74
N ILE A 149 -1.10 18.99 -2.69
CA ILE A 149 0.04 18.09 -2.56
C ILE A 149 0.13 17.54 -1.15
N ASP A 150 -0.38 18.28 -0.15
CA ASP A 150 -0.41 17.85 1.23
C ASP A 150 -1.68 17.05 1.53
N GLY A 151 -1.54 15.75 1.78
CA GLY A 151 -2.65 14.85 2.10
C GLY A 151 -3.37 15.21 3.40
N LEU A 152 -2.75 15.99 4.29
CA LEU A 152 -3.39 16.46 5.52
C LEU A 152 -4.35 17.64 5.29
N SER A 153 -4.30 18.29 4.12
CA SER A 153 -5.26 19.33 3.73
C SER A 153 -6.69 18.81 3.55
N GLY A 154 -6.86 17.48 3.38
CA GLY A 154 -8.11 16.86 2.97
C GLY A 154 -8.50 17.12 1.50
N LYS A 155 -7.63 17.77 0.73
CA LYS A 155 -7.84 18.11 -0.69
C LYS A 155 -7.00 17.27 -1.66
N ASN A 156 -6.05 16.46 -1.17
CA ASN A 156 -5.39 15.44 -1.99
C ASN A 156 -6.40 14.32 -2.34
N LYS A 157 -6.85 14.30 -3.59
CA LYS A 157 -7.96 13.45 -4.07
C LYS A 157 -7.73 12.87 -5.46
N PRO A 158 -6.53 12.35 -5.80
CA PRO A 158 -6.25 11.89 -7.15
C PRO A 158 -7.20 10.79 -7.62
N GLU A 159 -7.40 9.79 -6.76
CA GLU A 159 -8.24 8.64 -7.05
C GLU A 159 -9.72 9.04 -7.14
N SER A 160 -10.14 9.94 -6.24
CA SER A 160 -11.52 10.41 -6.15
C SER A 160 -11.90 11.29 -7.33
N ASN A 161 -10.98 12.14 -7.77
CA ASN A 161 -11.14 12.89 -9.01
C ASN A 161 -11.30 11.93 -10.19
N TYR A 162 -10.44 10.92 -10.29
CA TYR A 162 -10.43 10.01 -11.44
C TYR A 162 -11.73 9.20 -11.54
N TRP A 163 -12.17 8.53 -10.47
CA TRP A 163 -13.36 7.67 -10.57
C TRP A 163 -14.65 8.47 -10.76
N ASN A 164 -14.73 9.69 -10.21
CA ASN A 164 -15.89 10.56 -10.39
C ASN A 164 -15.92 11.11 -11.82
N ALA A 165 -14.75 11.44 -12.39
CA ALA A 165 -14.61 11.80 -13.80
C ALA A 165 -15.06 10.66 -14.72
N SER A 166 -14.58 9.44 -14.47
CA SER A 166 -14.97 8.23 -15.22
C SER A 166 -16.47 8.00 -15.19
N PHE A 167 -17.10 8.16 -14.02
CA PHE A 167 -18.55 7.97 -13.88
C PHE A 167 -19.34 9.02 -14.69
N LEU A 168 -18.99 10.32 -14.56
CA LEU A 168 -19.61 11.41 -15.30
C LEU A 168 -19.45 11.22 -16.81
N PHE A 169 -18.24 10.91 -17.28
CA PHE A 169 -17.96 10.65 -18.69
C PHE A 169 -18.81 9.51 -19.22
N LYS A 170 -18.82 8.35 -18.55
CA LYS A 170 -19.64 7.22 -18.99
C LYS A 170 -21.12 7.58 -19.01
N THR A 171 -21.63 8.31 -18.01
CA THR A 171 -23.05 8.71 -17.99
C THR A 171 -23.40 9.62 -19.17
N ALA A 172 -22.53 10.58 -19.51
CA ALA A 172 -22.71 11.46 -20.66
C ALA A 172 -22.68 10.70 -22.00
N MET A 173 -21.86 9.65 -22.10
CA MET A 173 -21.72 8.84 -23.30
C MET A 173 -22.85 7.82 -23.45
N ASP A 174 -23.31 7.21 -22.36
CA ASP A 174 -24.40 6.24 -22.35
C ASP A 174 -25.78 6.87 -22.54
N TYR A 175 -25.96 8.11 -22.10
CA TYR A 175 -27.23 8.84 -22.18
C TYR A 175 -27.04 10.16 -22.93
N PRO A 176 -26.79 10.10 -24.25
CA PRO A 176 -26.53 11.29 -25.06
C PRO A 176 -27.74 12.24 -25.13
N ASP A 177 -28.93 11.75 -24.78
CA ASP A 177 -30.17 12.51 -24.68
C ASP A 177 -30.35 13.24 -23.33
N SER A 178 -29.41 13.11 -22.39
CA SER A 178 -29.44 13.87 -21.14
C SER A 178 -29.25 15.37 -21.41
N PRO A 179 -30.11 16.27 -20.88
CA PRO A 179 -29.97 17.71 -21.08
C PRO A 179 -28.71 18.30 -20.42
N LYS A 180 -28.10 17.58 -19.46
CA LYS A 180 -26.87 17.98 -18.76
C LYS A 180 -25.62 17.28 -19.31
N ARG A 181 -25.71 16.56 -20.43
CA ARG A 181 -24.59 15.79 -21.02
C ARG A 181 -23.28 16.58 -21.09
N ASP A 182 -23.31 17.77 -21.68
CA ASP A 182 -22.09 18.54 -21.92
C ASP A 182 -21.51 19.10 -20.61
N LEU A 183 -22.36 19.40 -19.62
CA LEU A 183 -21.93 19.79 -18.28
C LEU A 183 -21.23 18.63 -17.56
N TYR A 184 -21.74 17.39 -17.71
CA TYR A 184 -21.06 16.21 -17.19
C TYR A 184 -19.69 16.00 -17.84
N LEU A 185 -19.57 16.21 -19.16
CA LEU A 185 -18.29 16.11 -19.87
C LEU A 185 -17.29 17.18 -19.40
N GLU A 186 -17.72 18.45 -19.32
CA GLU A 186 -16.84 19.53 -18.84
C GLU A 186 -16.33 19.26 -17.42
N LYS A 187 -17.22 18.80 -16.52
CA LYS A 187 -16.85 18.43 -15.16
C LYS A 187 -15.93 17.20 -15.13
N ALA A 188 -16.18 16.19 -15.96
CA ALA A 188 -15.31 15.02 -16.09
C ALA A 188 -13.90 15.43 -16.54
N TYR A 189 -13.77 16.29 -17.54
CA TYR A 189 -12.48 16.79 -18.02
C TYR A 189 -11.73 17.59 -16.95
N SER A 190 -12.42 18.45 -16.20
CA SER A 190 -11.84 19.16 -15.05
C SER A 190 -11.28 18.17 -14.02
N LEU A 191 -12.01 17.12 -13.69
CA LEU A 191 -11.57 16.12 -12.71
C LEU A 191 -10.42 15.25 -13.25
N PHE A 192 -10.47 14.78 -14.50
CA PHE A 192 -9.39 14.00 -15.10
C PHE A 192 -8.06 14.75 -15.11
N LEU A 193 -8.07 16.00 -15.59
CA LEU A 193 -6.88 16.84 -15.68
C LEU A 193 -6.28 17.22 -14.31
N ASN A 194 -7.04 17.07 -13.23
CA ASN A 194 -6.58 17.29 -11.86
C ASN A 194 -6.48 15.98 -11.06
N SER A 195 -6.55 14.81 -11.71
CA SER A 195 -6.39 13.53 -11.02
C SER A 195 -4.91 13.23 -10.79
N ILE A 196 -4.09 13.31 -11.85
CA ILE A 196 -2.64 13.08 -11.80
C ILE A 196 -1.90 14.39 -12.09
N SER A 197 -2.36 15.50 -11.51
CA SER A 197 -1.75 16.81 -11.70
C SER A 197 -0.47 16.97 -10.88
N VAL A 198 0.52 17.65 -11.49
CA VAL A 198 1.83 17.98 -10.91
C VAL A 198 2.03 19.50 -10.85
N PRO A 199 2.98 20.04 -10.06
CA PRO A 199 3.13 21.49 -9.91
C PRO A 199 3.41 22.23 -11.22
N SER A 200 4.15 21.62 -12.15
CA SER A 200 4.48 22.20 -13.45
C SER A 200 3.28 22.41 -14.38
N ASP A 201 2.16 21.73 -14.14
CA ASP A 201 0.90 21.91 -14.89
C ASP A 201 0.33 23.33 -14.75
N ALA A 202 0.60 23.99 -13.63
CA ALA A 202 0.19 25.38 -13.37
C ALA A 202 0.73 26.36 -14.43
N ASN A 203 1.80 26.00 -15.14
CA ASN A 203 2.44 26.82 -16.17
C ASN A 203 2.28 26.25 -17.59
N SER A 204 1.56 25.14 -17.75
CA SER A 204 1.46 24.45 -19.04
C SER A 204 0.51 25.13 -20.02
N ASN A 205 1.00 25.32 -21.26
CA ASN A 205 0.23 25.86 -22.39
C ASN A 205 -0.40 24.77 -23.27
N LYS A 206 -0.25 23.48 -22.92
CA LYS A 206 -0.94 22.37 -23.61
C LYS A 206 -2.45 22.61 -23.56
N LYS A 207 -3.16 22.42 -24.67
CA LYS A 207 -4.61 22.68 -24.74
C LYS A 207 -5.42 21.39 -24.64
N PHE A 208 -6.49 21.43 -23.85
CA PHE A 208 -7.54 20.42 -23.72
C PHE A 208 -8.89 21.10 -23.87
N CYS A 209 -9.74 20.60 -24.76
CA CYS A 209 -11.02 21.22 -25.14
C CYS A 209 -10.95 22.75 -25.35
N GLY A 210 -9.88 23.24 -26.02
CA GLY A 210 -9.68 24.66 -26.32
C GLY A 210 -9.15 25.54 -25.16
N LYS A 211 -9.10 25.05 -23.92
CA LYS A 211 -8.50 25.74 -22.76
C LYS A 211 -7.10 25.19 -22.49
N THR A 212 -6.16 26.04 -22.06
CA THR A 212 -4.82 25.61 -21.65
C THR A 212 -4.86 24.84 -20.33
N LEU A 213 -3.94 23.90 -20.10
CA LEU A 213 -3.87 23.11 -18.87
C LEU A 213 -3.79 23.99 -17.62
N LYS A 214 -3.01 25.09 -17.65
CA LYS A 214 -2.99 26.08 -16.54
C LYS A 214 -4.36 26.68 -16.17
N LYS A 215 -5.33 26.68 -17.09
CA LYS A 215 -6.70 27.16 -16.81
C LYS A 215 -7.60 26.07 -16.21
N TRP A 216 -7.22 24.80 -16.40
CA TRP A 216 -7.88 23.65 -15.78
C TRP A 216 -7.30 23.33 -14.41
N HIS A 217 -6.02 23.62 -14.20
CA HIS A 217 -5.26 23.26 -13.01
C HIS A 217 -5.79 23.98 -11.75
N VAL A 218 -6.22 23.20 -10.76
CA VAL A 218 -6.66 23.71 -9.44
C VAL A 218 -5.64 23.45 -8.32
N GLY A 219 -4.60 22.67 -8.61
CA GLY A 219 -3.56 22.24 -7.68
C GLY A 219 -2.92 20.93 -8.13
N ALA A 220 -1.84 20.53 -7.47
CA ALA A 220 -1.13 19.28 -7.74
C ALA A 220 -1.56 18.22 -6.73
N ASN A 221 -1.92 17.02 -7.18
CA ASN A 221 -2.10 15.86 -6.29
C ASN A 221 -0.80 15.06 -6.10
N PHE A 222 0.14 15.18 -7.04
CA PHE A 222 1.42 14.50 -7.02
C PHE A 222 2.57 15.52 -6.98
N THR A 223 3.74 15.10 -6.50
CA THR A 223 4.98 15.87 -6.69
C THR A 223 5.46 15.80 -8.13
N GLU A 224 6.44 16.62 -8.52
CA GLU A 224 7.07 16.54 -9.84
C GLU A 224 7.68 15.14 -10.12
N ASN A 225 8.07 14.42 -9.07
CA ASN A 225 8.63 13.07 -9.17
C ASN A 225 7.58 11.97 -8.99
N TYR A 226 6.30 12.31 -9.08
CA TYR A 226 5.15 11.41 -8.95
C TYR A 226 5.07 10.66 -7.61
N SER A 227 5.63 11.23 -6.55
CA SER A 227 5.28 10.80 -5.20
C SER A 227 3.88 11.33 -4.86
N LEU A 228 3.18 10.61 -3.98
CA LEU A 228 1.82 10.93 -3.58
C LEU A 228 1.74 10.99 -2.06
N ASP A 229 1.40 12.14 -1.49
CA ASP A 229 1.03 12.22 -0.09
C ASP A 229 -0.48 12.04 0.07
N HIS A 230 -0.89 10.86 0.55
CA HIS A 230 -2.30 10.58 0.75
C HIS A 230 -2.53 9.97 2.13
N HIS A 231 -3.42 10.60 2.91
CA HIS A 231 -3.58 10.39 4.36
C HIS A 231 -2.32 10.79 5.17
N GLY A 232 -1.56 11.78 4.71
CA GLY A 232 -0.42 12.35 5.43
C GLY A 232 0.87 11.53 5.37
N TYR A 233 1.03 10.69 4.34
CA TYR A 233 2.26 9.93 4.11
C TYR A 233 2.44 9.55 2.64
N MET A 234 3.67 9.17 2.28
CA MET A 234 4.01 8.68 0.93
C MET A 234 3.27 7.38 0.60
N ASN A 235 2.29 7.44 -0.30
CA ASN A 235 1.29 6.39 -0.48
C ASN A 235 1.27 5.80 -1.89
N ILE A 236 2.06 4.76 -2.11
CA ILE A 236 2.04 3.99 -3.37
C ILE A 236 0.68 3.33 -3.64
N GLY A 237 -0.02 2.92 -2.58
CA GLY A 237 -1.29 2.22 -2.70
C GLY A 237 -2.36 3.07 -3.40
N TYR A 238 -2.38 4.37 -3.17
CA TYR A 238 -3.37 5.26 -3.80
C TYR A 238 -2.99 5.71 -5.22
N SER A 239 -1.70 5.69 -5.56
CA SER A 239 -1.26 5.75 -6.97
C SER A 239 -1.84 4.56 -7.75
N ILE A 240 -1.82 3.36 -7.16
CA ILE A 240 -2.45 2.16 -7.74
C ILE A 240 -3.96 2.33 -7.87
N ILE A 241 -4.66 2.84 -6.85
CA ILE A 241 -6.12 3.07 -6.98
C ILE A 241 -6.41 4.03 -8.14
N THR A 242 -5.68 5.14 -8.24
CA THR A 242 -5.86 6.12 -9.33
C THR A 242 -5.69 5.48 -10.71
N LEU A 243 -4.58 4.77 -10.94
CA LEU A 243 -4.31 4.07 -12.20
C LEU A 243 -5.33 2.95 -12.50
N SER A 244 -5.86 2.27 -11.47
CA SER A 244 -6.85 1.22 -11.68
C SER A 244 -8.15 1.74 -12.28
N HIS A 245 -8.54 2.98 -11.97
CA HIS A 245 -9.72 3.62 -12.57
C HIS A 245 -9.48 4.08 -14.01
N ALA A 246 -8.23 4.37 -14.39
CA ALA A 246 -7.86 4.49 -15.80
C ALA A 246 -8.07 3.17 -16.54
N ALA A 247 -7.68 2.05 -15.94
CA ALA A 247 -7.87 0.72 -16.54
C ALA A 247 -9.35 0.35 -16.70
N TYR A 248 -10.18 0.60 -15.68
CA TYR A 248 -11.62 0.35 -15.80
C TYR A 248 -12.25 1.19 -16.92
N LEU A 249 -11.89 2.47 -17.04
CA LEU A 249 -12.38 3.32 -18.12
C LEU A 249 -11.90 2.86 -19.49
N HIS A 250 -10.61 2.51 -19.62
CA HIS A 250 -10.01 2.02 -20.87
C HIS A 250 -10.79 0.82 -21.43
N PHE A 251 -11.03 -0.21 -20.63
CA PHE A 251 -11.75 -1.39 -21.08
C PHE A 251 -13.25 -1.17 -21.25
N TYR A 252 -13.85 -0.21 -20.53
CA TYR A 252 -15.24 0.21 -20.78
C TYR A 252 -15.38 0.87 -22.16
N CYS A 253 -14.53 1.87 -22.45
CA CYS A 253 -14.46 2.52 -23.76
C CYS A 253 -14.22 1.49 -24.87
N LYS A 254 -13.26 0.59 -24.69
CA LYS A 254 -12.94 -0.46 -25.66
C LYS A 254 -14.12 -1.39 -25.92
N ALA A 255 -14.88 -1.79 -24.89
CA ALA A 255 -16.08 -2.62 -25.05
C ALA A 255 -17.19 -1.91 -25.84
N ARG A 256 -17.28 -0.58 -25.73
CA ARG A 256 -18.25 0.26 -26.45
C ARG A 256 -17.75 0.78 -27.80
N GLY A 257 -16.49 0.48 -28.17
CA GLY A 257 -15.87 1.04 -29.38
C GLY A 257 -15.61 2.55 -29.30
N TRP A 258 -15.55 3.11 -28.09
CA TRP A 258 -15.23 4.51 -27.86
C TRP A 258 -13.74 4.71 -27.72
N GLU A 259 -13.27 5.89 -28.12
CA GLU A 259 -11.93 6.34 -27.77
C GLU A 259 -11.95 6.91 -26.35
N MET A 260 -10.93 6.54 -25.56
CA MET A 260 -10.71 7.15 -24.25
C MET A 260 -10.23 8.60 -24.45
N PRO A 261 -10.82 9.60 -23.78
CA PRO A 261 -10.48 11.00 -24.01
C PRO A 261 -9.05 11.32 -23.57
N GLU A 262 -8.39 12.26 -24.27
CA GLU A 262 -7.01 12.67 -23.97
C GLU A 262 -6.84 13.22 -22.55
N GLU A 263 -7.87 13.87 -22.02
CA GLU A 263 -7.92 14.35 -20.64
C GLU A 263 -7.75 13.21 -19.64
N ALA A 264 -8.37 12.06 -19.90
CA ALA A 264 -8.25 10.89 -19.04
C ALA A 264 -6.89 10.18 -19.18
N LYS A 265 -6.16 10.39 -20.27
CA LYS A 265 -4.80 9.81 -20.46
C LYS A 265 -3.71 10.68 -19.84
N HIS A 266 -4.02 11.92 -19.47
CA HIS A 266 -3.05 12.88 -18.97
C HIS A 266 -2.30 12.34 -17.74
N HIS A 267 -0.97 12.27 -17.85
CA HIS A 267 -0.03 11.77 -16.82
C HIS A 267 -0.21 10.31 -16.37
N VAL A 268 -1.09 9.52 -17.01
CA VAL A 268 -1.27 8.10 -16.65
C VAL A 268 -0.01 7.29 -16.94
N GLU A 269 0.61 7.50 -18.10
CA GLU A 269 1.86 6.81 -18.47
C GLU A 269 3.04 7.30 -17.63
N ASP A 270 3.12 8.61 -17.34
CA ASP A 270 4.17 9.18 -16.50
C ASP A 270 4.14 8.59 -15.08
N LEU A 271 2.95 8.53 -14.47
CA LEU A 271 2.76 7.90 -13.16
C LEU A 271 3.09 6.41 -13.20
N TRP A 272 2.67 5.68 -14.24
CA TRP A 272 3.00 4.25 -14.38
C TRP A 272 4.50 4.02 -14.49
N ASN A 273 5.22 4.87 -15.23
CA ASN A 273 6.66 4.78 -15.41
C ASN A 273 7.43 4.94 -14.10
N VAL A 274 6.86 5.59 -13.09
CA VAL A 274 7.42 5.64 -11.73
C VAL A 274 6.90 4.46 -10.88
N VAL A 275 5.58 4.26 -10.82
CA VAL A 275 4.92 3.29 -9.93
C VAL A 275 5.34 1.83 -10.21
N ARG A 276 5.66 1.48 -11.47
CA ARG A 276 6.14 0.13 -11.83
C ARG A 276 7.41 -0.28 -11.08
N HIS A 277 8.21 0.69 -10.63
CA HIS A 277 9.40 0.47 -9.82
C HIS A 277 9.11 0.31 -8.32
N PHE A 278 7.84 0.25 -7.94
CA PHE A 278 7.37 -0.05 -6.59
C PHE A 278 6.57 -1.37 -6.57
N ILE A 279 6.95 -2.31 -7.43
CA ILE A 279 6.36 -3.66 -7.51
C ILE A 279 7.50 -4.68 -7.47
N PHE A 280 7.38 -5.68 -6.61
CA PHE A 280 8.26 -6.85 -6.61
C PHE A 280 8.03 -7.69 -7.88
N PRO A 281 9.01 -8.50 -8.31
CA PRO A 281 8.88 -9.37 -9.48
C PRO A 281 7.72 -10.36 -9.41
N ASP A 282 7.28 -10.74 -8.20
CA ASP A 282 6.10 -11.58 -7.97
C ASP A 282 4.77 -10.82 -7.99
N GLY A 283 4.77 -9.53 -8.32
CA GLY A 283 3.57 -8.69 -8.40
C GLY A 283 3.12 -8.09 -7.06
N ARG A 284 3.82 -8.31 -5.95
CA ARG A 284 3.51 -7.62 -4.68
C ARG A 284 3.94 -6.16 -4.72
N LEU A 285 3.13 -5.27 -4.16
CA LEU A 285 3.49 -3.85 -4.03
C LEU A 285 4.63 -3.68 -3.01
N LEU A 286 5.69 -3.00 -3.42
CA LEU A 286 6.77 -2.49 -2.57
C LEU A 286 6.34 -1.14 -2.00
N ARG A 287 5.79 -1.14 -0.79
CA ARG A 287 5.22 0.06 -0.15
C ARG A 287 6.25 0.78 0.73
N ILE A 288 7.22 1.43 0.09
CA ILE A 288 8.36 2.06 0.79
C ILE A 288 7.94 3.11 1.84
N GLY A 289 6.80 3.78 1.65
CA GLY A 289 6.24 4.76 2.60
C GLY A 289 5.21 4.19 3.58
N GLY A 290 4.95 2.88 3.53
CA GLY A 290 4.04 2.19 4.46
C GLY A 290 2.67 1.82 3.90
N ASP A 291 1.85 1.17 4.73
CA ASP A 291 0.45 0.86 4.46
C ASP A 291 -0.33 1.02 5.76
N THR A 292 -1.27 1.94 5.81
CA THR A 292 -2.07 2.15 7.03
C THR A 292 -3.26 1.18 7.14
N ARG A 293 -3.39 0.27 6.15
CA ARG A 293 -4.49 -0.68 6.01
C ARG A 293 -4.03 -2.13 6.21
N ALA A 294 -5.00 -3.06 6.11
CA ALA A 294 -4.74 -4.49 6.17
C ALA A 294 -3.74 -4.91 5.07
N ARG A 295 -2.63 -5.54 5.49
CA ARG A 295 -1.55 -5.97 4.60
C ARG A 295 -2.05 -6.89 3.49
N TYR A 296 -1.52 -6.66 2.29
CA TYR A 296 -1.78 -7.45 1.07
C TYR A 296 -3.24 -7.49 0.60
N CYS A 297 -4.09 -6.56 1.07
CA CYS A 297 -5.51 -6.48 0.70
C CYS A 297 -5.75 -5.29 -0.24
N TYR A 298 -6.84 -4.55 -0.05
CA TYR A 298 -7.27 -3.35 -0.79
C TYR A 298 -6.41 -2.91 -1.99
N CYS A 299 -5.42 -2.01 -1.83
CA CYS A 299 -4.68 -1.47 -2.98
C CYS A 299 -3.87 -2.52 -3.76
N GLN A 300 -3.43 -3.61 -3.11
CA GLN A 300 -2.73 -4.70 -3.81
C GLN A 300 -3.62 -5.29 -4.91
N MET A 301 -4.91 -5.44 -4.62
CA MET A 301 -5.86 -6.07 -5.56
C MET A 301 -6.05 -5.25 -6.83
N TYR A 302 -5.99 -3.93 -6.72
CA TYR A 302 -6.24 -3.03 -7.85
C TYR A 302 -5.03 -2.84 -8.78
N LEU A 303 -3.93 -3.56 -8.56
CA LEU A 303 -2.82 -3.62 -9.52
C LEU A 303 -3.21 -4.40 -10.79
N LEU A 304 -3.99 -5.48 -10.66
CA LEU A 304 -4.32 -6.38 -11.76
C LEU A 304 -5.00 -5.69 -12.97
N PRO A 305 -5.99 -4.79 -12.81
CA PRO A 305 -6.54 -4.02 -13.93
C PRO A 305 -5.51 -3.18 -14.67
N ILE A 306 -4.56 -2.58 -13.95
CA ILE A 306 -3.51 -1.73 -14.52
C ILE A 306 -2.60 -2.57 -15.41
N LEU A 307 -2.19 -3.75 -14.94
CA LEU A 307 -1.33 -4.66 -15.69
C LEU A 307 -1.97 -5.10 -17.01
N LEU A 308 -3.29 -5.30 -17.02
CA LEU A 308 -4.05 -5.59 -18.23
C LEU A 308 -4.09 -4.38 -19.17
N MET A 309 -4.32 -3.18 -18.65
CA MET A 309 -4.29 -1.94 -19.46
C MET A 309 -2.90 -1.72 -20.09
N MET A 310 -1.83 -1.91 -19.32
CA MET A 310 -0.45 -1.70 -19.78
C MET A 310 0.04 -2.82 -20.73
N GLN A 311 -0.55 -4.02 -20.67
CA GLN A 311 -0.36 -5.00 -21.75
C GLN A 311 -1.02 -4.54 -23.06
N ASP A 312 -2.11 -3.78 -22.97
CA ASP A 312 -2.83 -3.30 -24.14
C ASP A 312 -2.23 -2.01 -24.72
N TRP A 313 -1.71 -1.09 -23.90
CA TRP A 313 -1.13 0.18 -24.35
C TRP A 313 0.31 0.01 -24.87
N ASN A 314 1.22 -0.44 -24.02
CA ASN A 314 2.66 -0.43 -24.25
C ASN A 314 3.19 -1.80 -24.74
N LYS A 315 2.36 -2.84 -24.73
CA LYS A 315 2.66 -4.19 -25.25
C LYS A 315 3.92 -4.84 -24.63
N GLU A 316 4.29 -4.43 -23.42
CA GLU A 316 5.43 -5.01 -22.69
C GLU A 316 5.07 -6.32 -21.99
N LYS A 317 5.86 -7.38 -22.20
CA LYS A 317 5.62 -8.71 -21.61
C LYS A 317 5.81 -8.76 -20.09
N VAL A 318 6.57 -7.83 -19.51
CA VAL A 318 6.77 -7.74 -18.05
C VAL A 318 5.44 -7.51 -17.32
N ASN A 319 4.48 -6.83 -17.95
CA ASN A 319 3.16 -6.61 -17.35
C ASN A 319 2.36 -7.92 -17.24
N ALA A 320 2.52 -8.84 -18.19
CA ALA A 320 1.92 -10.18 -18.13
C ALA A 320 2.64 -11.10 -17.11
N GLU A 321 3.93 -10.88 -16.88
CA GLU A 321 4.69 -11.56 -15.83
C GLU A 321 4.21 -11.14 -14.43
N LEU A 322 4.08 -9.84 -14.20
CA LEU A 322 3.54 -9.29 -12.95
C LEU A 322 2.09 -9.72 -12.73
N GLU A 323 1.28 -9.82 -13.81
CA GLU A 323 -0.09 -10.29 -13.72
C GLU A 323 -0.15 -11.73 -13.21
N PHE A 324 0.70 -12.58 -13.77
CA PHE A 324 0.82 -13.97 -13.36
C PHE A 324 1.26 -14.05 -11.89
N GLY A 325 2.37 -13.40 -11.52
CA GLY A 325 2.88 -13.42 -10.14
C GLY A 325 1.84 -12.97 -9.12
N MET A 326 1.20 -11.83 -9.36
CA MET A 326 0.17 -11.31 -8.46
C MET A 326 -1.02 -12.28 -8.32
N SER A 327 -1.41 -12.92 -9.42
CA SER A 327 -2.51 -13.90 -9.41
C SER A 327 -2.12 -15.18 -8.67
N GLU A 328 -0.86 -15.61 -8.75
CA GLU A 328 -0.35 -16.74 -7.97
C GLU A 328 -0.36 -16.43 -6.47
N LEU A 329 0.03 -15.21 -6.06
CA LEU A 329 -0.07 -14.77 -4.65
C LEU A 329 -1.51 -14.86 -4.14
N LEU A 330 -2.48 -14.41 -4.95
CA LEU A 330 -3.90 -14.51 -4.60
C LEU A 330 -4.41 -15.96 -4.56
N ARG A 331 -3.95 -16.80 -5.48
CA ARG A 331 -4.31 -18.22 -5.51
C ARG A 331 -3.77 -18.95 -4.29
N GLU A 332 -2.54 -18.67 -3.88
CA GLU A 332 -1.92 -19.21 -2.67
C GLU A 332 -2.74 -18.79 -1.43
N GLU A 333 -3.06 -17.50 -1.33
CA GLU A 333 -3.91 -16.97 -0.26
C GLU A 333 -5.26 -17.70 -0.17
N GLN A 334 -5.97 -17.82 -1.30
CA GLN A 334 -7.26 -18.52 -1.35
C GLN A 334 -7.13 -20.01 -1.01
N SER A 335 -6.06 -20.67 -1.48
CA SER A 335 -5.83 -22.09 -1.24
C SER A 335 -5.56 -22.44 0.22
N PHE A 336 -5.17 -21.45 1.02
CA PHE A 336 -5.01 -21.59 2.47
C PHE A 336 -6.35 -21.73 3.20
N ASN A 337 -7.47 -21.39 2.55
CA ASN A 337 -8.80 -21.34 3.14
C ASN A 337 -9.73 -22.45 2.62
N ASP A 338 -10.29 -23.24 3.53
CA ASP A 338 -11.12 -24.41 3.19
C ASP A 338 -12.51 -24.03 2.65
N ASN A 339 -13.00 -22.82 2.98
CA ASN A 339 -14.30 -22.32 2.52
C ASN A 339 -14.22 -21.51 1.20
N GLY A 340 -13.02 -21.34 0.64
CA GLY A 340 -12.80 -20.61 -0.61
C GLY A 340 -12.76 -19.08 -0.50
N SER A 341 -12.82 -18.54 0.72
CA SER A 341 -12.49 -17.12 0.97
C SER A 341 -11.04 -16.81 0.55
N PHE A 342 -10.77 -15.56 0.19
CA PHE A 342 -9.44 -15.13 -0.19
C PHE A 342 -8.54 -14.96 1.01
N PHE A 343 -8.97 -14.24 2.05
CA PHE A 343 -8.11 -13.90 3.19
C PHE A 343 -8.37 -14.78 4.42
N GLY A 344 -9.63 -15.13 4.67
CA GLY A 344 -10.04 -16.19 5.60
C GLY A 344 -9.22 -16.26 6.89
N LYS A 345 -8.48 -17.36 7.06
CA LYS A 345 -7.68 -17.68 8.26
C LYS A 345 -6.66 -16.59 8.62
N ARG A 346 -6.09 -15.85 7.65
CA ARG A 346 -5.13 -14.79 7.96
C ARG A 346 -5.80 -13.60 8.66
N LEU A 347 -7.05 -13.31 8.31
CA LEU A 347 -7.81 -12.16 8.80
C LEU A 347 -9.03 -12.55 9.65
N ASP A 348 -9.04 -13.77 10.19
CA ASP A 348 -10.10 -14.33 11.03
C ASP A 348 -10.50 -13.44 12.22
N ASP A 349 -9.52 -12.81 12.89
CA ASP A 349 -9.75 -11.86 13.98
C ASP A 349 -10.62 -10.67 13.55
N MET A 350 -10.51 -10.24 12.29
CA MET A 350 -11.28 -9.09 11.77
C MET A 350 -12.75 -9.43 11.56
N VAL A 351 -13.09 -10.71 11.33
CA VAL A 351 -14.48 -11.16 11.14
C VAL A 351 -15.32 -10.79 12.36
N TRP A 352 -14.78 -11.01 13.55
CA TRP A 352 -15.45 -10.76 14.83
C TRP A 352 -15.44 -9.29 15.22
N GLN A 353 -14.40 -8.56 14.84
CA GLN A 353 -14.28 -7.13 15.17
C GLN A 353 -15.10 -6.23 14.22
N SER A 354 -15.16 -6.58 12.94
CA SER A 354 -15.94 -5.85 11.94
C SER A 354 -16.24 -6.75 10.73
N ARG A 355 -17.37 -7.46 10.79
CA ARG A 355 -17.89 -8.22 9.64
C ARG A 355 -18.09 -7.32 8.41
N TYR A 356 -18.49 -6.07 8.64
CA TYR A 356 -18.61 -5.02 7.63
C TYR A 356 -17.31 -4.77 6.86
N TYR A 357 -16.18 -4.60 7.58
CA TYR A 357 -14.89 -4.38 6.93
C TYR A 357 -14.31 -5.67 6.33
N TYR A 358 -14.46 -6.80 7.01
CA TYR A 358 -13.98 -8.10 6.52
C TYR A 358 -14.60 -8.49 5.17
N THR A 359 -15.93 -8.40 5.06
CA THR A 359 -16.64 -8.75 3.81
C THR A 359 -16.26 -7.84 2.65
N ARG A 360 -15.94 -6.56 2.92
CA ARG A 360 -15.33 -5.69 1.91
C ARG A 360 -14.02 -6.25 1.39
N LEU A 361 -13.10 -6.61 2.27
CA LEU A 361 -11.80 -7.15 1.87
C LEU A 361 -11.98 -8.37 0.97
N GLU A 362 -12.85 -9.31 1.35
CA GLU A 362 -13.15 -10.51 0.57
C GLU A 362 -13.78 -10.23 -0.81
N SER A 363 -14.57 -9.16 -0.93
CA SER A 363 -15.22 -8.81 -2.20
C SER A 363 -14.28 -8.19 -3.24
N ASP A 364 -13.21 -7.53 -2.80
CA ASP A 364 -12.31 -6.78 -3.70
C ASP A 364 -11.55 -7.73 -4.68
N PRO A 365 -10.89 -8.83 -4.22
CA PRO A 365 -10.28 -9.80 -5.15
C PRO A 365 -11.29 -10.42 -6.09
N PHE A 366 -12.50 -10.75 -5.62
CA PHE A 366 -13.54 -11.36 -6.45
C PHE A 366 -13.92 -10.47 -7.64
N ALA A 367 -14.14 -9.17 -7.41
CA ALA A 367 -14.46 -8.23 -8.47
C ALA A 367 -13.31 -8.06 -9.48
N VAL A 368 -12.07 -8.00 -8.99
CA VAL A 368 -10.90 -7.78 -9.85
C VAL A 368 -10.55 -9.02 -10.68
N LEU A 369 -10.65 -10.22 -10.11
CA LEU A 369 -10.44 -11.48 -10.86
C LEU A 369 -11.52 -11.67 -11.92
N ALA A 370 -12.77 -11.27 -11.63
CA ALA A 370 -13.83 -11.26 -12.62
C ALA A 370 -13.54 -10.28 -13.76
N PHE A 371 -13.02 -9.09 -13.45
CA PHE A 371 -12.57 -8.16 -14.48
C PHE A 371 -11.46 -8.77 -15.36
N ALA A 372 -10.47 -9.43 -14.76
CA ALA A 372 -9.39 -10.10 -15.51
C ALA A 372 -9.89 -11.24 -16.41
N ALA A 373 -10.80 -12.08 -15.89
CA ALA A 373 -11.46 -13.13 -16.67
C ALA A 373 -12.18 -12.55 -17.89
N TYR A 374 -12.99 -11.51 -17.68
CA TYR A 374 -13.72 -10.82 -18.74
C TYR A 374 -12.77 -10.26 -19.82
N VAL A 375 -11.73 -9.53 -19.42
CA VAL A 375 -10.77 -8.94 -20.35
C VAL A 375 -10.06 -10.02 -21.18
N ARG A 376 -9.56 -11.08 -20.55
CA ARG A 376 -8.87 -12.17 -21.25
C ARG A 376 -9.78 -13.00 -22.14
N ASN A 377 -11.06 -13.10 -21.81
CA ASN A 377 -12.04 -13.74 -22.67
C ASN A 377 -12.34 -12.91 -23.92
N ARG A 378 -12.38 -11.58 -23.77
CA ARG A 378 -12.83 -10.68 -24.85
C ARG A 378 -11.71 -10.22 -25.78
N TRP A 379 -10.49 -10.07 -25.27
CA TRP A 379 -9.36 -9.56 -26.04
C TRP A 379 -8.11 -10.42 -25.89
N LYS A 380 -7.30 -10.46 -26.95
CA LYS A 380 -6.01 -11.16 -26.96
C LYS A 380 -4.99 -10.40 -26.10
N MET A 381 -4.77 -10.89 -24.89
CA MET A 381 -3.77 -10.38 -23.96
C MET A 381 -2.43 -11.11 -24.10
N LEU A 382 -1.37 -10.48 -23.61
CA LEU A 382 -0.03 -11.07 -23.63
C LEU A 382 0.05 -12.29 -22.68
N GLN A 383 0.98 -13.18 -22.97
CA GLN A 383 1.37 -14.28 -22.09
C GLN A 383 2.65 -13.91 -21.34
N PRO A 384 2.82 -14.38 -20.10
CA PRO A 384 4.08 -14.21 -19.38
C PRO A 384 5.24 -14.81 -20.20
N PRO A 385 6.41 -14.16 -20.22
CA PRO A 385 7.58 -14.66 -20.93
C PRO A 385 8.10 -15.96 -20.30
N ALA A 386 8.75 -16.81 -21.10
CA ALA A 386 9.33 -18.06 -20.60
C ALA A 386 10.53 -17.84 -19.64
N LYS A 387 11.19 -16.68 -19.74
CA LYS A 387 12.25 -16.24 -18.84
C LYS A 387 11.81 -14.95 -18.18
N HIS A 388 12.12 -14.81 -16.89
CA HIS A 388 11.84 -13.60 -16.13
C HIS A 388 12.44 -12.37 -16.80
N SER A 389 11.68 -11.27 -16.79
CA SER A 389 12.13 -9.99 -17.32
C SER A 389 13.32 -9.48 -16.51
N ARG A 390 14.29 -8.88 -17.20
CA ARG A 390 15.45 -8.28 -16.56
C ARG A 390 14.99 -7.14 -15.64
N GLN A 391 15.43 -7.17 -14.39
CA GLN A 391 15.24 -6.07 -13.47
C GLN A 391 16.05 -4.84 -13.93
N ILE A 392 15.41 -3.68 -13.90
CA ILE A 392 16.01 -2.41 -14.31
C ILE A 392 16.53 -1.72 -13.06
N ASP A 393 17.82 -1.38 -13.08
CA ASP A 393 18.43 -0.56 -12.04
C ASP A 393 17.82 0.85 -12.11
N ILE A 394 17.38 1.35 -10.98
CA ILE A 394 16.78 2.68 -10.89
C ILE A 394 17.12 3.32 -9.55
N GLN A 395 17.35 4.62 -9.60
CA GLN A 395 17.47 5.49 -8.44
C GLN A 395 16.40 6.57 -8.54
N TRP A 396 15.61 6.72 -7.48
CA TRP A 396 14.50 7.66 -7.39
C TRP A 396 14.53 8.35 -6.03
N SER A 397 14.17 9.63 -5.99
CA SER A 397 14.09 10.42 -4.76
C SER A 397 12.99 11.47 -4.84
N ASP A 398 12.51 11.89 -3.67
CA ASP A 398 11.47 12.91 -3.53
C ASP A 398 11.69 13.75 -2.27
N ASP A 399 11.74 15.06 -2.45
CA ASP A 399 12.04 16.01 -1.37
C ASP A 399 10.87 16.14 -0.38
N PHE A 400 9.63 16.06 -0.86
CA PHE A 400 8.43 16.29 -0.03
C PHE A 400 8.31 15.29 1.12
N HIS A 401 8.66 14.03 0.86
CA HIS A 401 8.65 12.98 1.89
C HIS A 401 10.04 12.68 2.49
N ALA A 402 11.07 13.37 2.02
CA ALA A 402 12.49 13.01 2.20
C ALA A 402 12.70 11.50 1.94
N ALA A 403 12.30 11.08 0.75
CA ALA A 403 12.27 9.69 0.33
C ALA A 403 13.38 9.39 -0.69
N ASP A 404 14.05 8.27 -0.53
CA ASP A 404 15.07 7.78 -1.45
C ASP A 404 14.86 6.27 -1.68
N MET A 405 15.00 5.83 -2.93
CA MET A 405 14.94 4.42 -3.29
C MET A 405 16.00 4.11 -4.36
N ILE A 406 16.69 3.00 -4.19
CA ILE A 406 17.52 2.40 -5.22
C ILE A 406 17.16 0.93 -5.39
N ARG A 407 16.94 0.52 -6.65
CA ARG A 407 16.94 -0.87 -7.08
C ARG A 407 18.22 -1.12 -7.86
N SER A 408 18.97 -2.12 -7.44
CA SER A 408 20.27 -2.45 -8.04
C SER A 408 20.45 -3.96 -8.06
N GLY A 409 20.53 -4.53 -9.26
CA GLY A 409 20.68 -5.96 -9.48
C GLY A 409 19.51 -6.76 -8.90
N LYS A 410 19.73 -7.39 -7.75
CA LYS A 410 18.76 -8.27 -7.07
C LYS A 410 18.19 -7.67 -5.79
N THR A 411 18.48 -6.43 -5.46
CA THR A 411 18.05 -5.83 -4.18
C THR A 411 17.29 -4.53 -4.39
N VAL A 412 16.53 -4.16 -3.36
CA VAL A 412 15.96 -2.82 -3.20
C VAL A 412 16.33 -2.27 -1.83
N ARG A 413 16.71 -1.00 -1.80
CA ARG A 413 17.01 -0.24 -0.58
C ARG A 413 16.28 1.07 -0.63
N SER A 414 15.60 1.45 0.45
CA SER A 414 14.86 2.69 0.51
C SER A 414 14.74 3.24 1.92
N VAL A 415 14.58 4.56 1.99
CA VAL A 415 14.24 5.28 3.22
C VAL A 415 13.12 6.25 2.89
N VAL A 416 12.08 6.29 3.73
CA VAL A 416 11.02 7.30 3.68
C VAL A 416 10.83 7.85 5.07
N ARG A 417 10.94 9.16 5.23
CA ARG A 417 10.77 9.79 6.54
C ARG A 417 9.32 10.05 6.85
N ARG A 418 8.62 10.72 5.94
CA ARG A 418 7.18 11.00 6.06
C ARG A 418 6.35 9.78 5.62
N ALA A 419 6.47 8.71 6.39
CA ALA A 419 5.83 7.42 6.17
C ALA A 419 4.65 7.18 7.13
N GLY A 420 3.75 6.27 6.76
CA GLY A 420 2.40 6.17 7.35
C GLY A 420 2.37 5.72 8.81
N GLU A 421 3.37 4.97 9.26
CA GLU A 421 3.46 4.38 10.61
C GLU A 421 4.77 4.77 11.31
N GLY A 422 5.29 5.96 10.98
CA GLY A 422 6.64 6.42 11.33
C GLY A 422 7.63 6.22 10.19
N PRO A 423 8.85 6.77 10.30
CA PRO A 423 9.90 6.58 9.30
C PRO A 423 10.10 5.10 8.98
N THR A 424 10.40 4.80 7.71
CA THR A 424 10.52 3.43 7.21
C THR A 424 11.82 3.26 6.46
N ILE A 425 12.50 2.17 6.77
CA ILE A 425 13.73 1.72 6.13
C ILE A 425 13.48 0.32 5.56
N LEU A 426 13.89 0.10 4.31
CA LEU A 426 13.83 -1.20 3.65
C LEU A 426 15.20 -1.53 3.03
N ALA A 427 15.63 -2.78 3.17
CA ALA A 427 16.75 -3.38 2.45
C ALA A 427 16.44 -4.86 2.25
N HIS A 428 15.94 -5.20 1.07
CA HIS A 428 15.39 -6.53 0.80
C HIS A 428 15.88 -7.08 -0.53
N PRO A 429 15.96 -8.42 -0.64
CA PRO A 429 16.05 -9.08 -1.93
C PRO A 429 14.79 -8.81 -2.75
N LEU A 430 14.94 -8.63 -4.06
CA LEU A 430 13.81 -8.47 -4.98
C LEU A 430 13.11 -9.81 -5.25
N ASN A 431 13.79 -10.94 -5.13
CA ASN A 431 13.21 -12.26 -5.44
C ASN A 431 12.30 -12.83 -4.34
N ASP A 432 12.17 -12.16 -3.20
CA ASP A 432 11.32 -12.60 -2.09
C ASP A 432 10.61 -11.40 -1.45
N SER A 433 9.37 -11.17 -1.85
CA SER A 433 8.54 -10.13 -1.26
C SER A 433 7.95 -10.53 0.11
N ALA A 434 8.06 -11.79 0.53
CA ALA A 434 7.50 -12.29 1.78
C ALA A 434 8.31 -11.89 3.01
N ILE A 435 9.55 -11.43 2.84
CA ILE A 435 10.38 -10.94 3.95
C ILE A 435 10.27 -9.42 4.17
N ALA A 436 9.54 -8.71 3.30
CA ALA A 436 9.41 -7.26 3.38
C ALA A 436 8.22 -6.84 4.25
N GLU A 437 8.47 -5.98 5.24
CA GLU A 437 7.45 -5.22 5.95
C GLU A 437 7.89 -3.79 6.15
N TRP A 438 6.95 -2.86 6.04
CA TRP A 438 7.23 -1.43 5.94
C TRP A 438 6.81 -0.62 7.17
N GLY A 439 5.85 -1.07 7.98
CA GLY A 439 5.31 -0.25 9.07
C GLY A 439 6.39 0.10 10.10
N GLY A 440 6.89 1.34 10.10
CA GLY A 440 7.95 1.78 11.01
C GLY A 440 9.26 0.97 10.93
N ASN A 441 9.48 0.18 9.88
CA ASN A 441 10.54 -0.84 9.84
C ASN A 441 11.94 -0.21 9.92
N GLY A 442 12.85 -0.84 10.67
CA GLY A 442 14.23 -0.39 10.80
C GLY A 442 14.41 0.84 11.69
N HIS A 443 13.45 1.11 12.56
CA HIS A 443 13.57 2.11 13.61
C HIS A 443 13.11 1.55 14.95
N ALA A 444 13.57 2.14 16.04
CA ALA A 444 13.06 1.85 17.36
C ALA A 444 11.52 2.01 17.44
N GLN A 445 10.88 0.98 17.98
CA GLN A 445 9.43 0.90 18.15
C GLN A 445 9.04 1.34 19.56
N TYR A 446 8.12 2.31 19.64
CA TYR A 446 7.54 2.77 20.90
C TYR A 446 6.08 2.38 20.93
N GLU A 447 5.72 1.53 21.89
CA GLU A 447 4.32 1.23 22.15
C GLU A 447 3.86 2.02 23.35
N GLY A 448 2.81 2.81 23.17
CA GLY A 448 2.18 3.60 24.21
C GLY A 448 0.78 4.03 23.79
N HIS A 449 0.11 4.76 24.66
CA HIS A 449 -1.25 5.22 24.38
C HIS A 449 -1.25 6.26 23.25
N PHE A 450 -2.00 5.98 22.19
CA PHE A 450 -2.27 6.87 21.05
C PHE A 450 -1.10 7.78 20.59
N ILE A 451 0.07 7.17 20.37
CA ILE A 451 1.24 7.86 19.85
C ILE A 451 1.07 8.15 18.34
N ALA A 452 1.15 9.42 17.97
CA ALA A 452 1.19 9.93 16.60
C ALA A 452 2.58 10.45 16.24
N GLN A 453 2.82 10.72 14.95
CA GLN A 453 4.09 11.25 14.43
C GLN A 453 3.91 12.68 13.93
N ASP A 454 4.88 13.54 14.26
CA ASP A 454 5.03 14.90 13.76
C ASP A 454 6.37 15.03 13.04
N PHE A 455 6.32 15.37 11.76
CA PHE A 455 7.47 15.39 10.88
C PHE A 455 7.90 16.84 10.62
N PRO A 456 9.18 17.17 10.81
CA PRO A 456 9.77 18.40 10.30
C PRO A 456 9.51 18.59 8.79
N LYS A 457 9.40 19.85 8.37
CA LYS A 457 9.17 20.21 6.96
C LYS A 457 10.35 19.90 6.03
N GLN A 458 11.57 19.88 6.57
CA GLN A 458 12.78 19.67 5.80
C GLN A 458 13.68 18.69 6.54
N MET A 459 14.30 17.80 5.78
CA MET A 459 15.24 16.79 6.27
C MET A 459 16.38 16.67 5.26
N PHE A 460 17.51 16.15 5.71
CA PHE A 460 18.68 16.00 4.87
C PHE A 460 18.59 14.69 4.07
N HIS A 461 18.77 14.78 2.75
CA HIS A 461 19.01 13.60 1.94
C HIS A 461 19.78 13.97 0.68
N LYS A 462 20.51 12.98 0.13
CA LYS A 462 21.32 13.15 -1.05
C LYS A 462 21.57 11.81 -1.73
N THR A 463 21.39 11.77 -3.04
CA THR A 463 21.80 10.65 -3.89
C THR A 463 23.32 10.64 -4.09
N VAL A 464 23.91 9.45 -4.12
CA VAL A 464 25.30 9.22 -4.52
C VAL A 464 25.34 8.11 -5.57
N PRO A 465 26.40 8.01 -6.39
CA PRO A 465 26.50 6.91 -7.36
C PRO A 465 26.35 5.53 -6.67
N GLY A 466 25.32 4.77 -7.06
CA GLY A 466 25.04 3.43 -6.51
C GLY A 466 24.43 3.41 -5.10
N GLY A 467 24.05 4.55 -4.52
CA GLY A 467 23.55 4.64 -3.16
C GLY A 467 22.90 5.98 -2.79
N PHE A 468 22.61 6.19 -1.52
CA PHE A 468 22.10 7.47 -1.02
C PHE A 468 22.43 7.62 0.46
N ILE A 469 22.37 8.86 0.95
CA ILE A 469 22.43 9.20 2.37
C ILE A 469 21.20 10.00 2.75
N ASN A 470 20.66 9.75 3.94
CA ASN A 470 19.43 10.37 4.40
C ASN A 470 19.48 10.52 5.94
N SER A 471 19.15 11.70 6.47
CA SER A 471 19.07 11.96 7.90
C SER A 471 17.91 12.89 8.23
N GLY A 472 17.22 12.60 9.34
CA GLY A 472 16.10 13.41 9.79
C GLY A 472 15.67 13.03 11.19
N SER A 473 14.67 13.77 11.68
CA SER A 473 14.05 13.54 12.98
C SER A 473 12.55 13.43 12.86
N VAL A 474 11.93 12.76 13.82
CA VAL A 474 10.47 12.72 14.01
C VAL A 474 10.19 12.93 15.49
N ASP A 475 9.21 13.79 15.77
CA ASP A 475 8.67 13.93 17.11
C ASP A 475 7.46 13.01 17.24
N TYR A 476 7.45 12.19 18.28
CA TYR A 476 6.28 11.40 18.64
C TYR A 476 5.43 12.18 19.63
N ILE A 477 4.13 12.26 19.33
CA ILE A 477 3.15 13.02 20.10
C ILE A 477 2.19 12.06 20.78
N GLU A 478 1.99 12.22 22.08
CA GLU A 478 0.80 11.66 22.75
C GLU A 478 -0.41 12.49 22.34
N ALA A 479 -1.17 12.00 21.36
CA ALA A 479 -2.20 12.80 20.70
C ALA A 479 -3.56 12.74 21.41
N ALA A 480 -3.81 11.73 22.23
CA ALA A 480 -5.03 11.58 23.01
C ALA A 480 -4.68 11.05 24.41
N PRO A 481 -4.22 11.89 25.35
CA PRO A 481 -3.89 11.45 26.71
C PRO A 481 -5.11 10.97 27.49
N TRP A 482 -4.88 10.18 28.55
CA TRP A 482 -5.95 9.62 29.39
C TRP A 482 -6.60 10.64 30.33
N GLY A 483 -5.83 11.62 30.83
CA GLY A 483 -6.29 12.56 31.85
C GLY A 483 -7.18 13.66 31.29
N GLU A 484 -8.32 13.91 31.95
CA GLU A 484 -9.16 15.06 31.64
C GLU A 484 -8.37 16.37 31.83
N GLY A 485 -8.39 17.24 30.82
CA GLY A 485 -7.64 18.51 30.82
C GLY A 485 -6.19 18.41 30.36
N GLU A 486 -5.68 17.22 30.02
CA GLU A 486 -4.35 17.08 29.43
C GLU A 486 -4.34 17.49 27.94
N GLY A 487 -3.34 18.26 27.54
CA GLY A 487 -3.08 18.59 26.14
C GLY A 487 -2.32 17.50 25.39
N SER A 488 -2.12 17.67 24.07
CA SER A 488 -1.20 16.83 23.31
C SER A 488 0.23 17.30 23.49
N TYR A 489 1.16 16.37 23.72
CA TYR A 489 2.57 16.71 24.01
C TYR A 489 3.54 15.90 23.14
N LYS A 490 4.63 16.56 22.74
CA LYS A 490 5.80 15.87 22.20
C LYS A 490 6.48 15.10 23.34
N ILE A 491 6.56 13.78 23.20
CA ILE A 491 7.05 12.88 24.25
C ILE A 491 8.41 12.28 23.92
N ILE A 492 8.72 12.04 22.64
CA ILE A 492 9.98 11.43 22.19
C ILE A 492 10.44 12.17 20.95
N ASN A 493 11.71 12.57 20.91
CA ASN A 493 12.39 12.95 19.69
C ASN A 493 13.22 11.75 19.21
N SER A 494 12.98 11.30 17.98
CA SER A 494 13.76 10.24 17.36
C SER A 494 14.49 10.79 16.15
N GLN A 495 15.81 10.63 16.14
CA GLN A 495 16.70 11.04 15.07
C GLN A 495 17.31 9.79 14.46
N ALA A 496 17.41 9.76 13.14
CA ALA A 496 18.09 8.66 12.47
C ALA A 496 18.80 9.12 11.21
N ALA A 497 19.88 8.42 10.87
CA ALA A 497 20.65 8.61 9.65
C ALA A 497 20.88 7.26 8.99
N CYS A 498 20.76 7.21 7.67
CA CYS A 498 20.84 6.00 6.88
C CYS A 498 21.76 6.23 5.68
N ALA A 499 22.47 5.18 5.26
CA ALA A 499 23.26 5.19 4.04
C ALA A 499 23.09 3.87 3.28
N ALA A 500 22.51 3.91 2.08
CA ALA A 500 22.57 2.80 1.14
C ALA A 500 23.93 2.83 0.43
N LEU A 501 24.69 1.74 0.52
CA LEU A 501 26.09 1.72 0.08
C LEU A 501 26.22 1.47 -1.44
N PRO A 502 27.29 1.93 -2.11
CA PRO A 502 27.53 1.62 -3.52
C PRO A 502 27.74 0.13 -3.85
N ASP A 503 27.80 -0.75 -2.86
CA ASP A 503 27.98 -2.20 -3.04
C ASP A 503 26.77 -2.94 -3.61
N GLY A 504 25.65 -2.24 -3.79
CA GLY A 504 24.44 -2.79 -4.39
C GLY A 504 23.55 -3.59 -3.44
N LYS A 505 23.88 -3.75 -2.15
CA LYS A 505 23.09 -4.60 -1.24
C LYS A 505 23.06 -4.19 0.23
N SER A 506 24.01 -3.38 0.69
CA SER A 506 24.12 -3.02 2.11
C SER A 506 23.53 -1.65 2.39
N MET A 507 23.10 -1.47 3.64
CA MET A 507 22.65 -0.21 4.19
C MET A 507 23.04 -0.08 5.66
N ILE A 508 23.55 1.08 6.06
CA ILE A 508 23.93 1.40 7.44
C ILE A 508 22.86 2.31 8.04
N VAL A 509 22.49 2.08 9.31
CA VAL A 509 21.53 2.88 10.05
C VAL A 509 22.11 3.27 11.40
N LEU A 510 21.99 4.56 11.73
CA LEU A 510 22.27 5.14 13.04
C LEU A 510 20.96 5.71 13.56
N GLU A 511 20.57 5.35 14.78
CA GLU A 511 19.38 5.90 15.43
C GLU A 511 19.71 6.43 16.82
N ARG A 512 18.98 7.46 17.23
CA ARG A 512 19.00 7.99 18.58
C ARG A 512 17.63 8.52 18.96
N SER A 513 17.13 8.12 20.12
CA SER A 513 15.81 8.51 20.60
C SER A 513 15.87 8.96 22.04
N THR A 514 15.36 10.17 22.28
CA THR A 514 15.42 10.84 23.58
C THR A 514 14.01 11.23 24.02
N VAL A 515 13.72 11.02 25.29
CA VAL A 515 12.45 11.43 25.90
C VAL A 515 12.46 12.95 26.12
N LEU A 516 11.43 13.62 25.61
CA LEU A 516 11.25 15.07 25.73
C LEU A 516 10.41 15.45 26.94
N LYS A 517 9.39 14.63 27.22
CA LYS A 517 8.46 14.82 28.32
C LYS A 517 8.25 13.48 29.01
N GLU A 518 8.10 13.52 30.32
CA GLU A 518 7.74 12.34 31.11
C GLU A 518 6.51 11.63 30.50
N HIS A 519 6.63 10.31 30.29
CA HIS A 519 5.57 9.49 29.72
C HIS A 519 5.80 8.00 30.06
N SER A 520 4.75 7.19 29.96
CA SER A 520 4.79 5.75 30.23
C SER A 520 4.72 4.94 28.93
N LEU A 521 5.74 4.12 28.68
CA LEU A 521 5.74 3.20 27.53
C LEU A 521 5.27 1.80 27.94
N VAL A 522 4.46 1.17 27.08
CA VAL A 522 4.04 -0.23 27.20
C VAL A 522 5.16 -1.16 26.78
N SER A 523 5.88 -0.81 25.72
CA SER A 523 7.05 -1.56 25.28
C SER A 523 7.99 -0.69 24.44
N LEU A 524 9.26 -1.09 24.42
CA LEU A 524 10.33 -0.46 23.66
C LEU A 524 11.16 -1.54 22.98
N ARG A 525 11.39 -1.42 21.67
CA ARG A 525 12.29 -2.31 20.90
C ARG A 525 13.15 -1.48 19.97
N SER A 526 14.46 -1.35 20.25
CA SER A 526 15.39 -0.65 19.35
C SER A 526 15.63 -1.46 18.06
N ILE A 527 16.13 -0.84 16.99
CA ILE A 527 16.24 -1.38 15.62
C ILE A 527 14.88 -1.68 14.97
N GLY A 528 13.98 -2.39 15.66
CA GLY A 528 12.62 -2.67 15.20
C GLY A 528 12.53 -3.25 13.80
N TRP A 529 13.42 -4.18 13.45
CA TRP A 529 13.40 -4.81 12.12
C TRP A 529 12.34 -5.91 12.07
N ARG A 530 11.27 -5.66 11.33
CA ARG A 530 10.09 -6.52 11.22
C ARG A 530 10.27 -7.56 10.12
N VAL A 531 10.00 -8.81 10.46
CA VAL A 531 10.18 -9.98 9.60
C VAL A 531 8.86 -10.73 9.53
N PRO A 532 8.10 -10.61 8.43
CA PRO A 532 6.85 -11.37 8.26
C PRO A 532 7.08 -12.87 8.32
N ASN A 533 6.20 -13.54 9.05
CA ASN A 533 6.18 -14.99 9.20
C ASN A 533 4.71 -15.45 9.06
N ASP A 534 4.35 -15.93 7.87
CA ASP A 534 2.97 -16.11 7.43
C ASP A 534 2.90 -17.15 6.30
N LEU A 535 1.73 -17.39 5.71
CA LEU A 535 1.54 -18.45 4.72
C LEU A 535 2.55 -18.45 3.57
N PHE A 536 2.96 -17.26 3.09
CA PHE A 536 3.95 -17.09 1.99
C PHE A 536 5.37 -17.59 2.29
N ASN A 537 5.65 -18.00 3.53
CA ASN A 537 6.90 -18.63 3.94
C ASN A 537 6.66 -19.96 4.65
N GLY A 538 5.47 -20.55 4.47
CA GLY A 538 5.08 -21.79 5.14
C GLY A 538 4.87 -21.60 6.64
N GLU A 539 4.61 -20.37 7.10
CA GLU A 539 4.43 -20.00 8.51
C GLU A 539 5.67 -20.29 9.38
N LYS A 540 6.85 -20.24 8.74
CA LYS A 540 8.15 -20.54 9.35
C LYS A 540 9.24 -19.60 8.88
N ARG A 541 10.16 -19.27 9.79
CA ARG A 541 11.39 -18.52 9.50
C ARG A 541 12.57 -19.12 10.25
N ILE A 542 13.73 -19.18 9.62
CA ILE A 542 14.96 -19.66 10.23
C ILE A 542 15.92 -18.49 10.43
N PHE A 543 16.41 -18.36 11.66
CA PHE A 543 17.40 -17.36 12.05
C PHE A 543 18.72 -18.06 12.36
N TYR A 544 19.80 -17.50 11.83
CA TYR A 544 21.18 -17.94 12.05
C TYR A 544 21.97 -16.82 12.71
N GLY A 545 22.85 -17.18 13.62
CA GLY A 545 23.77 -16.26 14.29
C GLY A 545 24.99 -17.00 14.82
N GLU A 546 25.76 -16.32 15.64
CA GLU A 546 26.93 -16.89 16.32
C GLU A 546 26.52 -17.98 17.31
N ASN A 547 26.87 -19.22 16.98
CA ASN A 547 26.45 -20.41 17.75
C ASN A 547 24.92 -20.49 17.97
N PHE A 548 24.13 -19.87 17.09
CA PHE A 548 22.69 -19.78 17.18
C PHE A 548 22.07 -20.19 15.84
N THR A 549 21.17 -21.17 15.87
CA THR A 549 20.28 -21.49 14.74
C THR A 549 18.93 -21.86 15.32
N ARG A 550 17.86 -21.19 14.88
CA ARG A 550 16.51 -21.47 15.38
C ARG A 550 15.45 -21.22 14.33
N GLU A 551 14.50 -22.14 14.24
CA GLU A 551 13.25 -21.99 13.49
C GLU A 551 12.18 -21.38 14.40
N PHE A 552 11.49 -20.35 13.92
CA PHE A 552 10.34 -19.74 14.58
C PHE A 552 9.08 -20.02 13.78
N GLN A 553 8.08 -20.58 14.46
CA GLN A 553 6.74 -20.75 13.92
C GLN A 553 5.94 -19.46 14.06
N LYS A 554 4.97 -19.26 13.16
CA LYS A 554 3.95 -18.22 13.33
C LYS A 554 3.22 -18.38 14.67
N LEU A 555 2.98 -17.26 15.35
CA LEU A 555 2.29 -17.21 16.65
C LEU A 555 2.91 -18.12 17.72
N SER A 556 4.22 -18.34 17.68
CA SER A 556 4.88 -19.26 18.61
C SER A 556 4.82 -18.80 20.07
N GLY A 557 4.62 -17.50 20.32
CA GLY A 557 4.50 -16.97 21.68
C GLY A 557 5.78 -17.11 22.52
N GLU A 558 6.92 -17.37 21.88
CA GLU A 558 8.21 -17.58 22.56
C GLU A 558 8.73 -16.32 23.28
N GLY A 559 8.10 -15.17 23.05
CA GLY A 559 8.44 -13.92 23.71
C GLY A 559 9.76 -13.37 23.21
N LEU A 560 10.63 -12.95 24.11
CA LEU A 560 11.93 -12.38 23.77
C LEU A 560 13.04 -13.43 23.88
N VAL A 561 13.73 -13.70 22.78
CA VAL A 561 14.87 -14.63 22.70
C VAL A 561 16.15 -13.84 22.49
N ASP A 562 17.07 -13.91 23.46
CA ASP A 562 18.42 -13.38 23.30
C ASP A 562 19.28 -14.37 22.52
N THR A 563 19.79 -13.95 21.37
CA THR A 563 20.56 -14.82 20.48
C THR A 563 22.03 -14.94 20.87
N LYS A 564 22.50 -14.06 21.78
CA LYS A 564 23.92 -13.89 22.13
C LYS A 564 24.84 -13.63 20.93
N SER A 565 24.28 -13.21 19.79
CA SER A 565 25.03 -12.90 18.59
C SER A 565 24.94 -11.43 18.22
N ARG A 566 26.04 -10.90 17.65
CA ARG A 566 26.10 -9.55 17.09
C ARG A 566 25.67 -9.48 15.63
N TRP A 567 25.39 -10.61 14.99
CA TRP A 567 24.83 -10.66 13.65
C TRP A 567 23.72 -11.70 13.59
N LEU A 568 22.71 -11.44 12.76
CA LEU A 568 21.65 -12.40 12.50
C LEU A 568 21.35 -12.45 11.02
N ASN A 569 21.34 -13.65 10.46
CA ASN A 569 20.85 -13.91 9.13
C ASN A 569 19.46 -14.57 9.17
N ILE A 570 18.59 -14.17 8.26
CA ILE A 570 17.22 -14.64 8.14
C ILE A 570 17.09 -15.36 6.80
N ASP A 571 16.78 -16.66 6.84
CA ASP A 571 16.52 -17.53 5.69
C ASP A 571 17.61 -17.53 4.59
N ASN A 572 18.87 -17.19 4.91
CA ASN A 572 19.93 -16.97 3.92
C ASN A 572 19.61 -15.85 2.90
N LYS A 573 18.84 -14.85 3.33
CA LYS A 573 18.39 -13.74 2.47
C LYS A 573 18.80 -12.37 2.98
N ILE A 574 18.73 -12.14 4.29
CA ILE A 574 19.03 -10.83 4.90
C ILE A 574 19.89 -11.03 6.12
N THR A 575 20.97 -10.25 6.24
CA THR A 575 21.82 -10.21 7.43
C THR A 575 21.71 -8.85 8.11
N LEU A 576 21.48 -8.84 9.42
CA LEU A 576 21.65 -7.68 10.30
C LEU A 576 22.96 -7.81 11.06
N VAL A 577 23.71 -6.72 11.19
CA VAL A 577 24.99 -6.66 11.91
C VAL A 577 24.99 -5.49 12.88
N LEU A 578 25.16 -5.79 14.16
CA LEU A 578 25.14 -4.82 15.25
C LEU A 578 26.50 -4.13 15.41
N GLY A 579 26.51 -2.81 15.28
CA GLY A 579 27.67 -1.96 15.52
C GLY A 579 27.83 -1.57 16.98
N TYR A 580 26.79 -0.98 17.58
CA TYR A 580 26.75 -0.57 18.98
C TYR A 580 25.30 -0.41 19.47
N GLY A 581 25.12 -0.15 20.77
CA GLY A 581 23.81 0.11 21.40
C GLY A 581 23.22 -1.11 22.11
N ALA A 582 23.79 -2.30 21.89
CA ALA A 582 23.49 -3.52 22.62
C ALA A 582 24.69 -4.51 22.56
N ASP A 583 24.68 -5.50 23.46
CA ASP A 583 25.67 -6.58 23.48
C ASP A 583 25.42 -7.62 22.39
N SER A 584 24.13 -7.95 22.16
CA SER A 584 23.62 -8.93 21.20
C SER A 584 22.28 -8.49 20.61
N LEU A 585 21.97 -9.04 19.43
CA LEU A 585 20.65 -8.96 18.81
C LEU A 585 19.71 -9.97 19.49
N LYS A 586 18.43 -9.58 19.57
CA LYS A 586 17.34 -10.36 20.14
C LYS A 586 16.23 -10.51 19.13
N ILE A 587 15.45 -11.58 19.26
CA ILE A 587 14.28 -11.85 18.44
C ILE A 587 13.05 -11.79 19.34
N TYR A 588 12.11 -10.91 19.02
CA TYR A 588 10.79 -10.89 19.62
C TYR A 588 9.82 -11.71 18.77
N ALA A 589 9.29 -12.78 19.34
CA ALA A 589 8.33 -13.70 18.75
C ALA A 589 7.01 -13.65 19.57
N PRO A 590 6.06 -12.80 19.16
CA PRO A 590 4.83 -12.56 19.92
C PRO A 590 3.86 -13.75 19.84
N GLU A 591 2.90 -13.81 20.76
CA GLU A 591 1.78 -14.78 20.71
C GLU A 591 0.65 -14.35 19.75
N LYS A 592 0.76 -13.16 19.16
CA LYS A 592 -0.29 -12.47 18.42
C LYS A 592 0.28 -11.64 17.29
N LYS A 593 -0.50 -11.45 16.21
CA LYS A 593 -0.15 -10.60 15.06
C LYS A 593 0.21 -9.17 15.52
N LEU A 594 1.38 -8.64 15.18
CA LEU A 594 1.79 -7.28 15.61
C LEU A 594 1.39 -6.18 14.64
N ILE A 595 1.13 -6.49 13.37
CA ILE A 595 0.76 -5.46 12.42
C ILE A 595 -0.73 -5.18 12.53
N TRP A 596 -1.08 -3.96 12.95
CA TRP A 596 -2.46 -3.49 13.09
C TRP A 596 -2.81 -2.41 12.07
N LEU A 597 -4.10 -2.12 11.92
CA LEU A 597 -4.56 -0.99 11.11
C LEU A 597 -4.36 0.31 11.89
N LYS A 598 -3.79 1.35 11.27
CA LYS A 598 -3.50 2.64 11.92
C LYS A 598 -4.71 3.21 12.67
N TYR A 599 -5.90 3.11 12.06
CA TYR A 599 -7.15 3.64 12.61
C TYR A 599 -7.92 2.65 13.50
N SER A 600 -7.41 1.43 13.69
CA SER A 600 -8.01 0.44 14.61
C SER A 600 -6.95 -0.56 15.08
N ARG A 601 -6.34 -0.26 16.23
CA ARG A 601 -5.32 -1.12 16.85
C ARG A 601 -5.82 -2.51 17.25
N LYS A 602 -7.15 -2.70 17.35
CA LYS A 602 -7.75 -4.01 17.60
C LYS A 602 -7.64 -4.92 16.36
N MET A 603 -7.74 -4.35 15.15
CA MET A 603 -7.72 -5.11 13.90
C MET A 603 -6.28 -5.37 13.47
N ARG A 604 -5.88 -6.64 13.43
CA ARG A 604 -4.52 -7.09 13.14
C ARG A 604 -4.48 -7.88 11.82
N SER A 605 -3.50 -7.60 10.97
CA SER A 605 -3.45 -8.12 9.59
C SER A 605 -2.28 -9.03 9.25
N LEU A 606 -1.18 -8.98 10.01
CA LEU A 606 0.04 -9.73 9.70
C LEU A 606 0.83 -10.06 10.97
N TYR A 607 1.34 -11.28 11.03
CA TYR A 607 2.28 -11.72 12.05
C TYR A 607 3.72 -11.41 11.61
N VAL A 608 4.51 -10.85 12.52
CA VAL A 608 5.92 -10.56 12.30
C VAL A 608 6.71 -10.98 13.53
N ASN A 609 7.90 -11.53 13.30
CA ASN A 609 8.97 -11.52 14.28
C ASN A 609 9.68 -10.15 14.20
N GLU A 610 10.26 -9.67 15.30
CA GLU A 610 11.04 -8.42 15.29
C GLU A 610 12.48 -8.67 15.78
N VAL A 611 13.47 -8.25 15.00
CA VAL A 611 14.88 -8.21 15.44
C VAL A 611 15.15 -6.87 16.12
N CYS A 612 15.70 -6.93 17.32
CA CYS A 612 15.94 -5.76 18.16
C CYS A 612 17.28 -5.84 18.89
N GLY A 613 17.86 -4.70 19.26
CA GLY A 613 19.06 -4.65 20.11
C GLY A 613 18.67 -4.65 21.59
N THR A 614 17.96 -3.60 21.99
CA THR A 614 17.34 -3.46 23.30
C THR A 614 15.86 -3.75 23.18
N ALA A 615 15.32 -4.53 24.12
CA ALA A 615 13.90 -4.84 24.16
C ALA A 615 13.42 -4.88 25.61
N GLU A 616 12.38 -4.09 25.88
CA GLU A 616 11.73 -4.02 27.18
C GLU A 616 10.23 -4.23 26.96
N ASN A 617 9.73 -5.38 27.43
CA ASN A 617 8.34 -5.82 27.29
C ASN A 617 7.69 -6.01 28.67
N THR A 618 7.86 -5.04 29.57
CA THR A 618 7.25 -5.03 30.91
C THR A 618 6.07 -4.06 30.96
N PRO A 619 5.02 -4.34 31.77
CA PRO A 619 3.90 -3.44 31.88
C PRO A 619 4.32 -2.09 32.46
N GLN A 620 4.25 -1.05 31.60
CA GLN A 620 4.40 0.37 31.90
C GLN A 620 5.73 0.79 32.52
N ILE A 621 6.63 1.26 31.66
CA ILE A 621 7.92 1.81 32.04
C ILE A 621 7.80 3.33 32.02
N ARG A 622 7.82 3.94 33.20
CA ARG A 622 7.88 5.40 33.34
C ARG A 622 9.23 5.88 32.83
N ARG A 623 9.23 6.87 31.94
CA ARG A 623 10.44 7.48 31.37
C ARG A 623 10.49 8.96 31.70
N MET A 624 11.67 9.46 32.04
CA MET A 624 11.91 10.85 32.39
C MET A 624 12.50 11.63 31.21
N PRO A 625 12.29 12.96 31.13
CA PRO A 625 12.97 13.79 30.14
C PRO A 625 14.49 13.59 30.17
N GLY A 626 15.08 13.41 29.00
CA GLY A 626 16.51 13.10 28.82
C GLY A 626 16.85 11.61 28.79
N ASP A 627 15.92 10.72 29.16
CA ASP A 627 16.12 9.27 29.02
C ASP A 627 16.39 8.91 27.56
N ILE A 628 17.38 8.03 27.34
CA ILE A 628 17.74 7.52 26.02
C ILE A 628 17.04 6.18 25.82
N LEU A 629 16.10 6.14 24.87
CA LEU A 629 15.35 4.94 24.52
C LEU A 629 16.09 4.08 23.50
N ALA A 630 16.82 4.71 22.59
CA ALA A 630 17.66 4.03 21.62
C ALA A 630 18.88 4.90 21.31
N ASP A 631 20.03 4.27 21.17
CA ASP A 631 21.24 4.86 20.59
C ASP A 631 22.02 3.71 19.97
N THR A 632 21.67 3.38 18.74
CA THR A 632 22.04 2.12 18.09
C THR A 632 22.63 2.41 16.72
N GLY A 633 23.68 1.68 16.37
CA GLY A 633 24.20 1.65 15.00
C GLY A 633 24.28 0.23 14.50
N TYR A 634 23.74 -0.02 13.31
CA TYR A 634 23.71 -1.35 12.71
C TYR A 634 23.75 -1.27 11.18
N ALA A 635 23.99 -2.40 10.54
CA ALA A 635 23.88 -2.56 9.09
C ALA A 635 22.89 -3.66 8.74
N VAL A 636 22.26 -3.53 7.57
CA VAL A 636 21.42 -4.55 6.95
C VAL A 636 21.96 -4.84 5.55
N ILE A 637 22.12 -6.12 5.24
CA ILE A 637 22.65 -6.61 3.97
C ILE A 637 21.60 -7.52 3.35
N ALA A 638 21.05 -7.10 2.21
CA ALA A 638 20.15 -7.92 1.40
C ALA A 638 20.92 -8.90 0.52
N GLU A 639 20.27 -9.99 0.07
CA GLU A 639 20.91 -11.05 -0.72
C GLU A 639 22.22 -11.55 -0.07
N SER A 640 22.16 -11.86 1.23
CA SER A 640 23.28 -12.40 2.00
C SER A 640 22.90 -13.75 2.60
N SER A 641 23.78 -14.72 2.42
CA SER A 641 23.74 -16.00 3.14
C SER A 641 24.22 -15.86 4.59
N ALA A 642 23.95 -16.86 5.43
CA ALA A 642 24.45 -16.93 6.80
C ALA A 642 25.98 -17.05 6.86
N GLU A 643 26.61 -17.73 5.88
CA GLU A 643 28.07 -17.85 5.81
C GLU A 643 28.73 -16.51 5.46
N GLU A 644 28.17 -15.76 4.51
CA GLU A 644 28.61 -14.38 4.24
C GLU A 644 28.34 -13.47 5.44
N GLY A 645 27.23 -13.67 6.14
CA GLY A 645 26.81 -12.87 7.29
C GLY A 645 27.89 -12.72 8.37
N LYS A 646 28.63 -13.80 8.64
CA LYS A 646 29.74 -13.85 9.61
C LYS A 646 30.92 -12.94 9.26
N LEU A 647 31.06 -12.58 7.99
CA LEU A 647 32.23 -11.87 7.47
C LEU A 647 32.04 -10.35 7.46
N TYR A 648 30.82 -9.86 7.66
CA TYR A 648 30.55 -8.42 7.80
C TYR A 648 30.86 -7.95 9.22
N SER A 649 31.34 -6.71 9.33
CA SER A 649 31.51 -6.07 10.63
C SER A 649 31.07 -4.61 10.59
N VAL A 650 30.52 -4.15 11.71
CA VAL A 650 30.22 -2.74 11.97
C VAL A 650 30.92 -2.37 13.27
N ARG A 651 31.77 -1.35 13.23
CA ARG A 651 32.52 -0.88 14.40
C ARG A 651 32.15 0.55 14.72
N GLN A 652 31.75 0.83 15.96
CA GLN A 652 31.55 2.20 16.42
C GLN A 652 32.88 2.96 16.48
N LEU A 653 32.86 4.21 16.04
CA LEU A 653 33.99 5.11 16.15
C LEU A 653 33.78 6.10 17.29
N LYS A 654 34.86 6.39 18.02
CA LYS A 654 34.85 7.41 19.07
C LYS A 654 34.53 8.78 18.47
N THR A 655 33.52 9.43 19.03
CA THR A 655 32.96 10.71 18.59
C THR A 655 32.71 11.60 19.80
N GLU A 656 32.53 12.90 19.57
CA GLU A 656 32.20 13.88 20.61
C GLU A 656 30.73 14.32 20.48
N GLY A 657 30.11 14.62 21.62
CA GLY A 657 28.74 15.12 21.70
C GLY A 657 27.71 14.20 21.04
N LEU A 658 26.90 14.78 20.14
CA LEU A 658 25.80 14.10 19.44
C LEU A 658 26.16 13.62 18.04
N VAL A 659 27.46 13.57 17.71
CA VAL A 659 27.92 12.88 16.50
C VAL A 659 27.88 11.38 16.75
N ARG A 660 27.40 10.61 15.76
CA ARG A 660 27.48 9.15 15.74
C ARG A 660 28.21 8.73 14.48
N ALA A 661 29.12 7.77 14.60
CA ALA A 661 29.90 7.28 13.48
C ALA A 661 30.22 5.80 13.61
N VAL A 662 30.19 5.10 12.48
CA VAL A 662 30.57 3.70 12.35
C VAL A 662 31.46 3.49 11.13
N GLU A 663 32.24 2.42 11.19
CA GLU A 663 32.96 1.86 10.07
C GLU A 663 32.37 0.49 9.74
N PHE A 664 31.90 0.31 8.52
CA PHE A 664 31.37 -0.96 8.00
C PHE A 664 32.42 -1.60 7.10
N SER A 665 32.70 -2.89 7.29
CA SER A 665 33.62 -3.66 6.45
C SER A 665 32.87 -4.80 5.78
N ALA A 666 32.99 -4.88 4.46
CA ALA A 666 32.45 -5.96 3.66
C ALA A 666 33.49 -7.08 3.38
N PRO A 667 33.06 -8.31 3.04
CA PRO A 667 33.95 -9.44 2.79
C PRO A 667 34.87 -9.25 1.57
N ASP A 668 34.53 -8.33 0.68
CA ASP A 668 35.32 -7.98 -0.51
C ASP A 668 36.47 -6.98 -0.21
N GLY A 669 36.68 -6.65 1.07
CA GLY A 669 37.73 -5.74 1.53
C GLY A 669 37.37 -4.26 1.45
N ARG A 670 36.18 -3.90 0.95
CA ARG A 670 35.72 -2.51 0.96
C ARG A 670 35.25 -2.11 2.35
N CYS A 671 35.63 -0.90 2.75
CA CYS A 671 35.24 -0.31 4.03
C CYS A 671 34.57 1.05 3.81
N TRP A 672 33.56 1.35 4.61
CA TRP A 672 32.85 2.62 4.55
C TRP A 672 32.73 3.24 5.94
N LEU A 673 33.12 4.50 6.03
CA LEU A 673 32.84 5.40 7.13
C LEU A 673 31.47 6.05 6.92
N PHE A 674 30.56 5.87 7.88
CA PHE A 674 29.30 6.60 7.94
C PHE A 674 29.22 7.40 9.24
N ALA A 675 28.94 8.70 9.13
CA ALA A 675 28.80 9.58 10.29
C ALA A 675 27.59 10.51 10.14
N ALA A 676 26.93 10.82 11.25
CA ALA A 676 25.78 11.71 11.32
C ALA A 676 25.88 12.64 12.52
N ASN A 677 25.42 13.88 12.35
CA ASN A 677 25.37 14.87 13.41
C ASN A 677 23.92 15.05 13.90
N PHE A 678 23.61 14.49 15.07
CA PHE A 678 22.31 14.65 15.72
C PHE A 678 22.25 15.89 16.64
N GLY A 679 23.30 16.70 16.70
CA GLY A 679 23.34 17.95 17.45
C GLY A 679 22.65 19.12 16.74
N THR A 680 22.59 20.24 17.45
CA THR A 680 22.05 21.52 16.97
C THR A 680 23.08 22.41 16.29
N ASP A 681 24.37 22.15 16.54
CA ASP A 681 25.48 22.92 16.01
C ASP A 681 26.27 22.13 14.98
N THR A 682 27.03 22.84 14.14
CA THR A 682 27.97 22.19 13.23
C THR A 682 29.08 21.49 14.00
N ALA A 683 29.32 20.22 13.68
CA ALA A 683 30.39 19.43 14.28
C ALA A 683 31.53 19.14 13.28
N VAL A 684 32.73 18.92 13.80
CA VAL A 684 33.89 18.47 13.02
C VAL A 684 34.31 17.08 13.49
N PHE A 685 34.27 16.09 12.60
CA PHE A 685 34.70 14.72 12.88
C PHE A 685 35.67 14.25 11.80
N ARG A 686 36.91 13.87 12.18
CA ARG A 686 37.97 13.45 11.23
C ARG A 686 38.14 14.40 10.02
N LYS A 687 38.16 15.72 10.28
CA LYS A 687 38.22 16.79 9.27
C LYS A 687 36.97 16.91 8.37
N LEU A 688 35.90 16.18 8.67
CA LEU A 688 34.59 16.30 8.03
C LEU A 688 33.77 17.32 8.82
N LYS A 689 33.30 18.37 8.15
CA LYS A 689 32.35 19.33 8.71
C LYS A 689 30.94 18.82 8.43
N LEU A 690 30.13 18.65 9.47
CA LEU A 690 28.75 18.17 9.39
C LEU A 690 27.84 19.22 10.02
N ALA A 691 26.96 19.84 9.25
CA ALA A 691 25.94 20.71 9.82
C ALA A 691 24.94 19.90 10.67
N ALA A 692 24.12 20.59 11.46
CA ALA A 692 23.09 19.96 12.27
C ALA A 692 22.12 19.16 11.38
N GLY A 693 21.89 17.88 11.72
CA GLY A 693 21.02 16.98 10.96
C GLY A 693 21.63 16.43 9.66
N GLU A 694 22.90 16.73 9.34
CA GLU A 694 23.57 16.16 8.17
C GLU A 694 24.23 14.81 8.49
N CYS A 695 24.41 14.01 7.43
CA CYS A 695 25.23 12.81 7.46
C CYS A 695 26.18 12.75 6.26
N VAL A 696 27.20 11.91 6.36
CA VAL A 696 28.22 11.71 5.32
C VAL A 696 28.59 10.25 5.22
N LEU A 697 28.76 9.78 3.98
CA LEU A 697 29.31 8.48 3.64
C LEU A 697 30.65 8.67 2.92
N LYS A 698 31.68 7.94 3.34
CA LYS A 698 32.98 7.89 2.67
C LYS A 698 33.48 6.46 2.59
N GLU A 699 33.91 6.04 1.42
CA GLU A 699 34.73 4.83 1.30
C GLU A 699 36.12 5.11 1.90
N THR A 700 36.64 4.15 2.65
CA THR A 700 37.93 4.24 3.34
C THR A 700 38.81 3.10 2.87
N ASN A 701 40.06 3.41 2.56
CA ASN A 701 41.08 2.38 2.37
C ASN A 701 41.58 1.94 3.75
N ILE A 702 41.67 0.62 3.97
CA ILE A 702 42.28 0.03 5.18
C ILE A 702 43.75 0.46 5.27
#